data_AF-A0A7K6F5Z5-F1
#
_entry.id   AF-A0A7K6F5Z5-F1
#
_cell.length_a   1.000
_cell.length_b   1.000
_cell.length_c   1.000
_cell.angle_alpha   90.00
_cell.angle_beta   90.00
_cell.angle_gamma   90.00
#
_symmetry.space_group_name_H-M   'P 1'
#
loop_
_entity.id
_entity.type
_entity.pdbx_description
1 polymer ?
#
loop_
_entity_poly.entity_id
_entity_poly.type
_entity_poly.pdbx_seq_one_letter_code
_entity_poly.pdbx_strand_id
1 'polypeptide(L)'
;MSKITTELLLERAVPRSTRLRKIETLNLYKLQLKTGDLDPRLFSRLRHLQKLDLSDNLLDKFPNSLTLPDLRVLNCNNNKLEDVTALKQFPLLEELTYENNVYLTLNDDYKVMFLLQNLRLLNGKDITKLANHVRRVNSRKLTSKVTAHWEKFFRDQLPEKYTAEQVKSIKKKFLKSVQTNVVYGPSSLSEFTRWRVKMIAEEFLSYSLGLELSSDSEPEEKTDENEEESTESPKEAAEDVAQVTVTPSKRKRNHSKSSPGNKRSKSQASTEEEAEDVSAEPLHFLQCHSKGNSREDFKTQLWSCVFEPVLDSGARKDPIVNSSRTVATCGGESVCLIDCETGTVLKKYKVATEEFFSVAWTTLTMVISDSRKKAHNILAAAGRRGIVKLIHVAADFCYGEIKAHKKPIATVCFSPTQETHLFTASYDKRIALWDIGIPDCDYNFKASQLLVLETVSVPLRIALVPTCPEQYLLAGCEDGCFAWNIKLDKGQKSRPFEAIFQFPDDESMTTSHRVDGLAFLNDDVVVSKSSKPGCIYLWSWSRSFDPKGKGCQQTMSAVILAELEWSTTDMSYLTLSTCPAKEYVFCGDEKGSVWMYNLSSYTPAWGSAKGKRSERRISPSQILKWPELRVNGEQPPEILVNNVVADPAFTYLVVLTSVNITAIWKKS
;
A
#
# COMPACT_ATOMS: atom_id res chain seq x y z
N MET A 1 37.63 -20.91 -2.52
CA MET A 1 37.26 -21.61 -3.76
C MET A 1 36.00 -20.96 -4.29
N SER A 2 35.99 -20.54 -5.56
CA SER A 2 34.78 -20.03 -6.22
C SER A 2 33.69 -21.10 -6.16
N LYS A 3 32.47 -20.75 -5.73
CA LYS A 3 31.34 -21.70 -5.73
C LYS A 3 30.90 -22.08 -7.15
N ILE A 4 31.20 -21.24 -8.13
CA ILE A 4 30.88 -21.48 -9.54
C ILE A 4 32.13 -21.99 -10.24
N THR A 5 32.02 -23.19 -10.82
CA THR A 5 33.04 -23.80 -11.69
C THR A 5 32.48 -24.06 -13.08
N THR A 6 33.37 -24.34 -14.04
CA THR A 6 32.98 -24.67 -15.42
C THR A 6 32.07 -25.91 -15.45
N GLU A 7 32.36 -26.92 -14.64
CA GLU A 7 31.59 -28.17 -14.57
C GLU A 7 30.16 -27.90 -14.08
N LEU A 8 30.00 -27.07 -13.05
CA LEU A 8 28.70 -26.69 -12.53
C LEU A 8 27.86 -25.95 -13.59
N LEU A 9 28.47 -25.04 -14.35
CA LEU A 9 27.77 -24.31 -15.42
C LEU A 9 27.28 -25.25 -16.53
N LEU A 10 28.09 -26.24 -16.91
CA LEU A 10 27.70 -27.24 -17.91
C LEU A 10 26.59 -28.17 -17.40
N GLU A 11 26.63 -28.56 -16.12
CA GLU A 11 25.61 -29.38 -15.47
C GLU A 11 24.25 -28.66 -15.38
N ARG A 12 24.28 -27.36 -15.05
CA ARG A 12 23.12 -26.50 -14.86
C ARG A 12 22.57 -25.86 -16.13
N ALA A 13 23.20 -26.11 -17.28
CA ALA A 13 22.71 -25.70 -18.58
C ALA A 13 21.42 -26.44 -18.95
N VAL A 14 20.48 -25.74 -19.60
CA VAL A 14 19.22 -26.30 -20.08
C VAL A 14 19.08 -26.01 -21.59
N PRO A 15 19.11 -27.02 -22.47
CA PRO A 15 19.50 -28.40 -22.21
C PRO A 15 20.98 -28.52 -21.81
N ARG A 16 21.38 -29.67 -21.24
CA ARG A 16 22.77 -29.93 -20.86
C ARG A 16 23.71 -29.68 -22.05
N SER A 17 24.79 -28.96 -21.79
CA SER A 17 25.78 -28.59 -22.80
C SER A 17 27.14 -29.18 -22.45
N THR A 18 27.95 -29.45 -23.47
CA THR A 18 29.36 -29.84 -23.32
C THR A 18 30.32 -28.67 -23.50
N ARG A 19 29.83 -27.50 -23.92
CA ARG A 19 30.65 -26.30 -24.15
C ARG A 19 29.93 -25.06 -23.61
N LEU A 20 30.64 -24.24 -22.85
CA LEU A 20 30.11 -22.99 -22.27
C LEU A 20 29.51 -22.07 -23.34
N ARG A 21 30.15 -21.97 -24.51
CA ARG A 21 29.67 -21.12 -25.62
C ARG A 21 28.31 -21.55 -26.18
N LYS A 22 27.88 -22.81 -26.00
CA LYS A 22 26.59 -23.32 -26.50
C LYS A 22 25.44 -23.20 -25.50
N ILE A 23 25.69 -22.69 -24.30
CA ILE A 23 24.66 -22.58 -23.26
C ILE A 23 23.73 -21.42 -23.62
N GLU A 24 22.44 -21.72 -23.81
CA GLU A 24 21.40 -20.71 -24.05
C GLU A 24 20.54 -20.43 -22.81
N THR A 25 20.32 -21.43 -21.95
CA THR A 25 19.61 -21.28 -20.67
C THR A 25 20.45 -21.85 -19.54
N LEU A 26 20.55 -21.13 -18.43
CA LEU A 26 21.34 -21.50 -17.27
C LEU A 26 20.52 -21.28 -15.98
N ASN A 27 20.45 -22.32 -15.14
CA ASN A 27 19.73 -22.27 -13.87
C ASN A 27 20.66 -22.43 -12.66
N LEU A 28 20.87 -21.32 -11.94
CA LEU A 28 21.69 -21.22 -10.74
C LEU A 28 20.84 -20.93 -9.48
N TYR A 29 19.58 -21.39 -9.46
CA TYR A 29 18.70 -21.16 -8.32
C TYR A 29 19.21 -21.85 -7.04
N LYS A 30 18.99 -21.21 -5.89
CA LYS A 30 19.19 -21.77 -4.53
C LYS A 30 20.60 -22.35 -4.28
N LEU A 31 21.62 -21.65 -4.75
CA LEU A 31 23.03 -22.02 -4.59
C LEU A 31 23.75 -21.23 -3.48
N GLN A 32 23.04 -20.34 -2.78
CA GLN A 32 23.61 -19.44 -1.76
C GLN A 32 24.75 -18.58 -2.35
N LEU A 33 24.61 -18.17 -3.61
CA LEU A 33 25.60 -17.38 -4.34
C LEU A 33 25.66 -15.95 -3.80
N LYS A 34 26.87 -15.42 -3.67
CA LYS A 34 27.16 -14.00 -3.39
C LYS A 34 27.70 -13.33 -4.65
N THR A 35 27.75 -12.00 -4.66
CA THR A 35 28.27 -11.23 -5.81
C THR A 35 29.65 -11.70 -6.26
N GLY A 36 30.56 -12.00 -5.33
CA GLY A 36 31.90 -12.47 -5.64
C GLY A 36 31.98 -13.87 -6.27
N ASP A 37 30.91 -14.65 -6.23
CA ASP A 37 30.85 -15.97 -6.89
C ASP A 37 30.60 -15.84 -8.41
N LEU A 38 30.10 -14.69 -8.88
CA LEU A 38 29.85 -14.40 -10.30
C LEU A 38 31.12 -13.86 -10.97
N ASP A 39 32.09 -14.73 -11.26
CA ASP A 39 33.36 -14.33 -11.89
C ASP A 39 33.16 -13.81 -13.34
N PRO A 40 33.46 -12.53 -13.64
CA PRO A 40 33.36 -11.97 -15.00
C PRO A 40 34.17 -12.74 -16.05
N ARG A 41 35.32 -13.31 -15.69
CA ARG A 41 36.18 -14.07 -16.62
C ARG A 41 35.55 -15.40 -17.04
N LEU A 42 34.75 -15.99 -16.17
CA LEU A 42 34.04 -17.24 -16.45
C LEU A 42 32.76 -16.96 -17.25
N PHE A 43 31.97 -15.97 -16.83
CA PHE A 43 30.68 -15.65 -17.45
C PHE A 43 30.81 -15.02 -18.85
N SER A 44 31.89 -14.28 -19.12
CA SER A 44 32.18 -13.76 -20.48
C SER A 44 32.36 -14.86 -21.55
N ARG A 45 32.53 -16.12 -21.15
CA ARG A 45 32.55 -17.28 -22.06
C ARG A 45 31.16 -17.74 -22.52
N LEU A 46 30.10 -17.30 -21.83
CA LEU A 46 28.69 -17.66 -22.08
C LEU A 46 28.05 -16.74 -23.15
N ARG A 47 28.67 -16.65 -24.33
CA ARG A 47 28.30 -15.64 -25.34
C ARG A 47 26.88 -15.75 -25.89
N HIS A 48 26.29 -16.94 -25.90
CA HIS A 48 24.95 -17.20 -26.43
C HIS A 48 23.88 -17.40 -25.35
N LEU A 49 24.19 -17.05 -24.09
CA LEU A 49 23.26 -17.20 -22.99
C LEU A 49 22.09 -16.21 -23.15
N GLN A 50 20.88 -16.75 -23.29
CA GLN A 50 19.65 -15.98 -23.45
C GLN A 50 18.82 -15.92 -22.16
N LYS A 51 18.88 -16.95 -21.32
CA LYS A 51 18.08 -17.04 -20.09
C LYS A 51 18.95 -17.40 -18.90
N LEU A 52 18.88 -16.60 -17.84
CA LEU A 52 19.64 -16.80 -16.61
C LEU A 52 18.71 -16.73 -15.39
N ASP A 53 18.72 -17.79 -14.59
CA ASP A 53 18.03 -17.83 -13.30
C ASP A 53 19.05 -17.80 -12.15
N LEU A 54 19.01 -16.74 -11.37
CA LEU A 54 19.80 -16.47 -10.16
C LEU A 54 18.91 -16.34 -8.91
N SER A 55 17.66 -16.81 -8.96
CA SER A 55 16.72 -16.68 -7.85
C SER A 55 17.13 -17.47 -6.59
N ASP A 56 16.64 -17.03 -5.44
CA ASP A 56 16.90 -17.65 -4.13
C ASP A 56 18.40 -17.73 -3.77
N ASN A 57 19.11 -16.64 -3.98
CA ASN A 57 20.53 -16.49 -3.64
C ASN A 57 20.76 -15.32 -2.66
N LEU A 58 22.01 -14.91 -2.47
CA LEU A 58 22.43 -13.88 -1.53
C LEU A 58 23.14 -12.71 -2.25
N LEU A 59 22.75 -12.42 -3.50
CA LEU A 59 23.36 -11.35 -4.30
C LEU A 59 22.95 -9.99 -3.74
N ASP A 60 23.93 -9.16 -3.40
CA ASP A 60 23.77 -7.76 -2.99
C ASP A 60 23.89 -6.77 -4.15
N LYS A 61 24.63 -7.14 -5.21
CA LYS A 61 24.79 -6.36 -6.44
C LYS A 61 25.17 -7.26 -7.61
N PHE A 62 25.15 -6.72 -8.82
CA PHE A 62 25.78 -7.37 -9.98
C PHE A 62 27.23 -6.92 -10.11
N PRO A 63 28.17 -7.84 -10.41
CA PRO A 63 29.53 -7.45 -10.75
C PRO A 63 29.54 -6.63 -12.04
N ASN A 64 30.46 -5.67 -12.09
CA ASN A 64 30.74 -4.95 -13.33
C ASN A 64 31.42 -5.92 -14.32
N SER A 65 31.13 -5.75 -15.61
CA SER A 65 31.79 -6.49 -16.70
C SER A 65 31.45 -7.99 -16.83
N LEU A 66 30.34 -8.46 -16.27
CA LEU A 66 29.82 -9.83 -16.44
C LEU A 66 29.45 -10.18 -17.90
N THR A 67 29.33 -9.17 -18.78
CA THR A 67 29.23 -9.25 -20.26
C THR A 67 28.49 -10.48 -20.80
N LEU A 68 27.15 -10.42 -20.80
CA LEU A 68 26.26 -11.42 -21.39
C LEU A 68 25.48 -10.78 -22.55
N PRO A 69 26.02 -10.79 -23.79
CA PRO A 69 25.51 -9.94 -24.88
C PRO A 69 24.13 -10.37 -25.39
N ASP A 70 23.85 -11.68 -25.38
CA ASP A 70 22.60 -12.26 -25.91
C ASP A 70 21.51 -12.45 -24.83
N LEU A 71 21.74 -11.97 -23.61
CA LEU A 71 20.83 -12.20 -22.47
C LEU A 71 19.50 -11.46 -22.67
N ARG A 72 18.39 -12.23 -22.67
CA ARG A 72 17.02 -11.74 -22.87
C ARG A 72 16.15 -11.86 -21.61
N VAL A 73 16.35 -12.91 -20.81
CA VAL A 73 15.55 -13.19 -19.61
C VAL A 73 16.47 -13.34 -18.40
N LEU A 74 16.21 -12.56 -17.35
CA LEU A 74 16.94 -12.61 -16.10
C LEU A 74 16.00 -12.70 -14.90
N ASN A 75 16.19 -13.74 -14.08
CA ASN A 75 15.49 -13.90 -12.81
C ASN A 75 16.47 -13.74 -11.63
N CYS A 76 16.17 -12.77 -10.77
CA CYS A 76 16.93 -12.40 -9.58
C CYS A 76 16.04 -12.33 -8.33
N ASN A 77 14.89 -13.00 -8.34
CA ASN A 77 13.97 -13.02 -7.21
C ASN A 77 14.64 -13.52 -5.93
N ASN A 78 14.16 -13.08 -4.77
CA ASN A 78 14.63 -13.56 -3.46
C ASN A 78 16.15 -13.43 -3.28
N ASN A 79 16.68 -12.23 -3.51
CA ASN A 79 18.08 -11.87 -3.29
C ASN A 79 18.17 -10.67 -2.31
N LYS A 80 19.33 -10.01 -2.25
CA LYS A 80 19.58 -8.83 -1.41
C LYS A 80 20.03 -7.62 -2.24
N LEU A 81 19.62 -7.54 -3.50
CA LEU A 81 20.06 -6.51 -4.43
C LEU A 81 19.76 -5.10 -3.88
N GLU A 82 20.79 -4.27 -3.86
CA GLU A 82 20.71 -2.86 -3.45
C GLU A 82 20.87 -1.90 -4.63
N ASP A 83 21.50 -2.36 -5.72
CA ASP A 83 21.75 -1.57 -6.91
C ASP A 83 21.47 -2.36 -8.19
N VAL A 84 20.67 -1.74 -9.08
CA VAL A 84 20.26 -2.27 -10.37
C VAL A 84 21.03 -1.64 -11.54
N THR A 85 21.87 -0.63 -11.28
CA THR A 85 22.50 0.14 -12.37
C THR A 85 23.50 -0.68 -13.18
N ALA A 86 24.14 -1.68 -12.57
CA ALA A 86 25.04 -2.63 -13.24
C ALA A 86 24.32 -3.49 -14.30
N LEU A 87 22.98 -3.60 -14.27
CA LEU A 87 22.21 -4.34 -15.28
C LEU A 87 22.29 -3.71 -16.68
N LYS A 88 22.69 -2.42 -16.77
CA LYS A 88 22.89 -1.73 -18.06
C LYS A 88 23.84 -2.45 -19.02
N GLN A 89 24.67 -3.36 -18.50
CA GLN A 89 25.59 -4.19 -19.28
C GLN A 89 24.88 -5.27 -20.14
N PHE A 90 23.56 -5.46 -19.99
CA PHE A 90 22.77 -6.43 -20.74
C PHE A 90 21.82 -5.71 -21.74
N PRO A 91 22.31 -5.33 -22.94
CA PRO A 91 21.57 -4.45 -23.85
C PRO A 91 20.34 -5.10 -24.49
N LEU A 92 20.30 -6.43 -24.59
CA LEU A 92 19.21 -7.18 -25.20
C LEU A 92 18.18 -7.71 -24.18
N LEU A 93 18.26 -7.30 -22.91
CA LEU A 93 17.36 -7.80 -21.88
C LEU A 93 15.92 -7.35 -22.14
N GLU A 94 15.01 -8.32 -22.23
CA GLU A 94 13.58 -8.14 -22.53
C GLU A 94 12.70 -8.40 -21.30
N GLU A 95 13.11 -9.34 -20.45
CA GLU A 95 12.38 -9.76 -19.25
C GLU A 95 13.29 -9.74 -18.03
N LEU A 96 12.86 -9.04 -16.97
CA LEU A 96 13.57 -8.95 -15.70
C LEU A 96 12.60 -9.24 -14.54
N THR A 97 13.02 -10.09 -13.63
CA THR A 97 12.29 -10.35 -12.37
C THR A 97 13.27 -10.23 -11.21
N TYR A 98 12.93 -9.44 -10.18
CA TYR A 98 13.73 -9.28 -8.97
C TYR A 98 12.88 -9.07 -7.72
N GLU A 99 11.69 -9.66 -7.69
CA GLU A 99 10.79 -9.58 -6.54
C GLU A 99 11.48 -10.06 -5.25
N ASN A 100 11.04 -9.51 -4.11
CA ASN A 100 11.57 -9.81 -2.78
C ASN A 100 13.06 -9.43 -2.56
N ASN A 101 13.55 -8.41 -3.25
CA ASN A 101 14.79 -7.71 -2.88
C ASN A 101 14.43 -6.51 -1.98
N VAL A 102 14.78 -6.59 -0.69
CA VAL A 102 14.25 -5.69 0.37
C VAL A 102 14.63 -4.22 0.19
N TYR A 103 15.76 -3.94 -0.47
CA TYR A 103 16.29 -2.58 -0.65
C TYR A 103 15.84 -1.93 -1.94
N LEU A 104 15.30 -2.70 -2.90
CA LEU A 104 14.81 -2.16 -4.15
C LEU A 104 13.45 -1.48 -3.94
N THR A 105 13.29 -0.33 -4.58
CA THR A 105 12.08 0.49 -4.52
C THR A 105 11.54 0.73 -5.93
N LEU A 106 10.39 1.39 -6.02
CA LEU A 106 9.85 1.88 -7.29
C LEU A 106 10.85 2.76 -8.07
N ASN A 107 11.80 3.42 -7.39
CA ASN A 107 12.84 4.18 -8.08
C ASN A 107 13.74 3.29 -8.94
N ASP A 108 14.00 2.06 -8.49
CA ASP A 108 14.86 1.10 -9.19
C ASP A 108 14.17 0.52 -10.42
N ASP A 109 12.85 0.31 -10.34
CA ASP A 109 12.00 -0.01 -11.50
C ASP A 109 12.15 1.05 -12.60
N TYR A 110 12.10 2.33 -12.22
CA TYR A 110 12.28 3.44 -13.17
C TYR A 110 13.73 3.54 -13.70
N LYS A 111 14.74 3.23 -12.87
CA LYS A 111 16.15 3.14 -13.33
C LYS A 111 16.29 2.06 -14.39
N VAL A 112 15.79 0.84 -14.17
CA VAL A 112 15.91 -0.25 -15.16
C VAL A 112 15.10 0.03 -16.43
N MET A 113 13.91 0.63 -16.32
CA MET A 113 13.13 1.08 -17.48
C MET A 113 13.92 2.08 -18.34
N PHE A 114 14.67 2.97 -17.71
CA PHE A 114 15.51 3.94 -18.41
C PHE A 114 16.78 3.29 -18.99
N LEU A 115 17.49 2.47 -18.21
CA LEU A 115 18.78 1.89 -18.59
C LEU A 115 18.65 0.81 -19.67
N LEU A 116 17.62 -0.05 -19.58
CA LEU A 116 17.42 -1.20 -20.44
C LEU A 116 16.44 -0.85 -21.55
N GLN A 117 16.93 -0.55 -22.76
CA GLN A 117 16.09 -0.06 -23.86
C GLN A 117 15.10 -1.10 -24.41
N ASN A 118 15.43 -2.39 -24.29
CA ASN A 118 14.62 -3.50 -24.80
C ASN A 118 13.72 -4.14 -23.75
N LEU A 119 13.74 -3.66 -22.49
CA LEU A 119 12.94 -4.24 -21.41
C LEU A 119 11.44 -4.01 -21.68
N ARG A 120 10.67 -5.11 -21.66
CA ARG A 120 9.22 -5.16 -21.92
C ARG A 120 8.45 -5.72 -20.73
N LEU A 121 9.00 -6.74 -20.07
CA LEU A 121 8.40 -7.36 -18.88
C LEU A 121 9.27 -7.10 -17.65
N LEU A 122 8.66 -6.56 -16.60
CA LEU A 122 9.28 -6.36 -15.30
C LEU A 122 8.40 -6.95 -14.22
N ASN A 123 8.91 -7.89 -13.42
CA ASN A 123 8.15 -8.57 -12.35
C ASN A 123 6.80 -9.11 -12.86
N GLY A 124 6.81 -9.72 -14.05
CA GLY A 124 5.62 -10.29 -14.71
C GLY A 124 4.64 -9.27 -15.31
N LYS A 125 4.91 -7.95 -15.24
CA LYS A 125 4.04 -6.90 -15.79
C LYS A 125 4.59 -6.35 -17.10
N ASP A 126 3.71 -6.12 -18.09
CA ASP A 126 4.06 -5.38 -19.31
C ASP A 126 4.21 -3.90 -18.99
N ILE A 127 5.44 -3.41 -19.10
CA ILE A 127 5.85 -2.04 -18.82
C ILE A 127 6.08 -1.22 -20.09
N THR A 128 5.86 -1.76 -21.29
CA THR A 128 6.29 -1.15 -22.57
C THR A 128 5.84 0.31 -22.71
N LYS A 129 4.58 0.61 -22.38
CA LYS A 129 4.04 1.98 -22.43
C LYS A 129 4.72 2.91 -21.41
N LEU A 130 4.85 2.45 -20.17
CA LEU A 130 5.47 3.20 -19.09
C LEU A 130 6.96 3.44 -19.36
N ALA A 131 7.69 2.41 -19.77
CA ALA A 131 9.11 2.49 -20.09
C ALA A 131 9.37 3.46 -21.25
N ASN A 132 8.56 3.44 -22.30
CA ASN A 132 8.65 4.42 -23.38
C ASN A 132 8.38 5.86 -22.91
N HIS A 133 7.43 6.05 -21.99
CA HIS A 133 7.18 7.34 -21.37
C HIS A 133 8.39 7.82 -20.54
N VAL A 134 8.98 6.93 -19.72
CA VAL A 134 10.19 7.23 -18.93
C VAL A 134 11.37 7.58 -19.85
N ARG A 135 11.65 6.76 -20.86
CA ARG A 135 12.77 6.96 -21.79
C ARG A 135 12.65 8.26 -22.60
N ARG A 136 11.44 8.62 -23.04
CA ARG A 136 11.22 9.75 -23.97
C ARG A 136 10.67 10.99 -23.29
N VAL A 137 9.50 10.90 -22.66
CA VAL A 137 8.77 12.08 -22.14
C VAL A 137 9.44 12.60 -20.89
N ASN A 138 9.69 11.72 -19.91
CA ASN A 138 10.35 12.09 -18.66
C ASN A 138 11.76 12.64 -18.92
N SER A 139 12.57 11.94 -19.74
CA SER A 139 13.89 12.44 -20.16
C SER A 139 13.84 13.84 -20.76
N ARG A 140 12.95 14.10 -21.72
CA ARG A 140 12.83 15.44 -22.35
C ARG A 140 12.44 16.52 -21.34
N LYS A 141 11.46 16.23 -20.46
CA LYS A 141 11.00 17.15 -19.43
C LYS A 141 12.11 17.47 -18.43
N LEU A 142 12.84 16.47 -17.96
CA LEU A 142 13.99 16.65 -17.07
C LEU A 142 15.11 17.44 -17.74
N THR A 143 15.48 17.11 -18.98
CA THR A 143 16.50 17.86 -19.73
C THR A 143 16.12 19.33 -19.85
N SER A 144 14.88 19.62 -20.24
CA SER A 144 14.38 20.99 -20.32
C SER A 144 14.48 21.73 -18.99
N LYS A 145 14.10 21.10 -17.86
CA LYS A 145 14.20 21.71 -16.53
C LYS A 145 15.65 21.93 -16.08
N VAL A 146 16.55 20.98 -16.34
CA VAL A 146 17.98 21.10 -16.01
C VAL A 146 18.62 22.23 -16.80
N THR A 147 18.36 22.30 -18.12
CA THR A 147 18.85 23.40 -18.96
C THR A 147 18.28 24.74 -18.49
N ALA A 148 16.97 24.85 -18.27
CA ALA A 148 16.36 26.10 -17.77
C ALA A 148 16.94 26.55 -16.42
N HIS A 149 17.30 25.62 -15.54
CA HIS A 149 17.95 25.94 -14.28
C HIS A 149 19.41 26.41 -14.45
N TRP A 150 20.17 25.80 -15.36
CA TRP A 150 21.51 26.28 -15.74
C TRP A 150 21.45 27.71 -16.27
N GLU A 151 20.57 27.93 -17.24
CA GLU A 151 20.31 29.20 -17.90
C GLU A 151 20.01 30.32 -16.91
N LYS A 152 19.12 30.05 -15.96
CA LYS A 152 18.66 31.05 -15.00
C LYS A 152 19.68 31.40 -13.93
N PHE A 153 20.52 30.47 -13.50
CA PHE A 153 21.32 30.63 -12.28
C PHE A 153 22.84 30.55 -12.49
N PHE A 154 23.32 29.91 -13.56
CA PHE A 154 24.73 29.57 -13.73
C PHE A 154 25.36 30.08 -15.03
N ARG A 155 24.56 30.35 -16.08
CA ARG A 155 25.07 30.85 -17.37
C ARG A 155 25.96 32.09 -17.19
N ASP A 156 25.49 33.08 -16.46
CA ASP A 156 26.20 34.36 -16.29
C ASP A 156 27.36 34.28 -15.27
N GLN A 157 27.56 33.12 -14.62
CA GLN A 157 28.66 32.91 -13.68
C GLN A 157 29.96 32.47 -14.37
N LEU A 158 29.94 32.23 -15.68
CA LEU A 158 31.11 31.83 -16.47
C LEU A 158 31.72 33.05 -17.16
N PRO A 159 32.92 33.51 -16.77
CA PRO A 159 33.66 34.54 -17.51
C PRO A 159 34.12 34.02 -18.88
N GLU A 160 34.43 34.91 -19.83
CA GLU A 160 34.95 34.54 -21.17
C GLU A 160 36.25 33.72 -21.13
N LYS A 161 37.03 33.81 -20.04
CA LYS A 161 38.20 32.97 -19.77
C LYS A 161 38.09 32.38 -18.36
N TYR A 162 38.12 31.06 -18.23
CA TYR A 162 38.00 30.36 -16.96
C TYR A 162 39.18 29.43 -16.70
N THR A 163 39.54 29.27 -15.43
CA THR A 163 40.52 28.26 -15.00
C THR A 163 39.84 26.92 -14.73
N ALA A 164 40.58 25.81 -14.85
CA ALA A 164 40.06 24.46 -14.57
C ALA A 164 39.44 24.33 -13.15
N GLU A 165 39.99 25.06 -12.18
CA GLU A 165 39.51 25.09 -10.79
C GLU A 165 38.16 25.80 -10.65
N GLN A 166 37.98 26.92 -11.35
CA GLN A 166 36.71 27.64 -11.39
C GLN A 166 35.61 26.79 -12.02
N VAL A 167 35.92 26.09 -13.12
CA VAL A 167 34.96 25.18 -13.77
C VAL A 167 34.59 24.01 -12.86
N LYS A 168 35.57 23.42 -12.16
CA LYS A 168 35.32 22.34 -11.20
C LYS A 168 34.43 22.81 -10.04
N SER A 169 34.65 24.03 -9.54
CA SER A 169 33.83 24.64 -8.49
C SER A 169 32.39 24.90 -8.95
N ILE A 170 32.21 25.50 -10.13
CA ILE A 170 30.90 25.77 -10.72
C ILE A 170 30.16 24.46 -11.02
N LYS A 171 30.84 23.46 -11.59
CA LYS A 171 30.30 22.11 -11.81
C LYS A 171 29.74 21.50 -10.53
N LYS A 172 30.51 21.53 -9.44
CA LYS A 172 30.08 21.00 -8.14
C LYS A 172 28.87 21.76 -7.58
N LYS A 173 28.86 23.11 -7.68
CA LYS A 173 27.73 23.95 -7.24
C LYS A 173 26.48 23.68 -8.08
N PHE A 174 26.62 23.59 -9.40
CA PHE A 174 25.53 23.29 -10.30
C PHE A 174 24.91 21.93 -10.02
N LEU A 175 25.72 20.86 -9.96
CA LEU A 175 25.25 19.50 -9.67
C LEU A 175 24.48 19.44 -8.36
N LYS A 176 25.00 20.06 -7.29
CA LYS A 176 24.30 20.12 -6.00
C LYS A 176 22.97 20.88 -6.12
N SER A 177 22.96 22.00 -6.84
CA SER A 177 21.79 22.87 -6.98
C SER A 177 20.67 22.22 -7.83
N VAL A 178 21.00 21.56 -8.94
CA VAL A 178 19.97 20.87 -9.75
C VAL A 178 19.35 19.69 -9.00
N GLN A 179 20.16 18.93 -8.26
CA GLN A 179 19.66 17.79 -7.49
C GLN A 179 18.73 18.19 -6.34
N THR A 180 18.81 19.43 -5.84
CA THR A 180 17.92 19.95 -4.80
C THR A 180 16.71 20.70 -5.36
N ASN A 181 16.86 21.42 -6.48
CA ASN A 181 15.86 22.37 -6.95
C ASN A 181 15.04 21.87 -8.14
N VAL A 182 15.54 20.90 -8.92
CA VAL A 182 14.80 20.33 -10.06
C VAL A 182 13.91 19.20 -9.57
N VAL A 183 12.62 19.51 -9.40
CA VAL A 183 11.58 18.55 -9.02
C VAL A 183 10.71 18.21 -10.24
N TYR A 184 10.38 16.94 -10.40
CA TYR A 184 9.51 16.44 -11.46
C TYR A 184 8.88 15.10 -11.07
N GLY A 185 7.58 14.99 -11.30
CA GLY A 185 6.82 13.78 -11.06
C GLY A 185 6.48 13.52 -9.58
N PRO A 186 5.91 12.33 -9.30
CA PRO A 186 5.53 11.86 -7.97
C PRO A 186 6.65 11.90 -6.93
N SER A 187 6.31 12.24 -5.67
CA SER A 187 7.28 12.30 -4.57
C SER A 187 8.01 10.97 -4.30
N SER A 188 7.34 9.82 -4.50
CA SER A 188 7.96 8.50 -4.35
C SER A 188 9.03 8.20 -5.40
N LEU A 189 9.10 8.97 -6.50
CA LEU A 189 10.10 8.84 -7.56
C LEU A 189 11.23 9.88 -7.45
N SER A 190 11.30 10.60 -6.33
CA SER A 190 12.29 11.67 -6.12
C SER A 190 13.74 11.19 -6.23
N GLU A 191 14.05 9.96 -5.83
CA GLU A 191 15.41 9.42 -5.93
C GLU A 191 15.80 9.11 -7.38
N PHE A 192 14.90 8.52 -8.15
CA PHE A 192 15.06 8.33 -9.60
C PHE A 192 15.23 9.67 -10.30
N THR A 193 14.37 10.66 -9.99
CA THR A 193 14.46 12.01 -10.56
C THR A 193 15.81 12.64 -10.25
N ARG A 194 16.25 12.60 -8.98
CA ARG A 194 17.56 13.14 -8.56
C ARG A 194 18.74 12.42 -9.24
N TRP A 195 18.65 11.11 -9.40
CA TRP A 195 19.64 10.30 -10.11
C TRP A 195 19.71 10.70 -11.60
N ARG A 196 18.56 10.82 -12.28
CA ARG A 196 18.52 11.18 -13.70
C ARG A 196 18.92 12.63 -13.94
N VAL A 197 18.50 13.56 -13.09
CA VAL A 197 18.92 14.96 -13.12
C VAL A 197 20.44 15.10 -13.03
N LYS A 198 21.09 14.31 -12.15
CA LYS A 198 22.55 14.28 -12.05
C LYS A 198 23.19 13.84 -13.37
N MET A 199 22.72 12.74 -13.95
CA MET A 199 23.25 12.25 -15.24
C MET A 199 23.07 13.27 -16.36
N ILE A 200 21.88 13.87 -16.49
CA ILE A 200 21.61 14.89 -17.50
C ILE A 200 22.52 16.10 -17.30
N ALA A 201 22.72 16.54 -16.07
CA ALA A 201 23.61 17.66 -15.77
C ALA A 201 25.08 17.33 -16.10
N GLU A 202 25.53 16.10 -15.85
CA GLU A 202 26.87 15.63 -16.25
C GLU A 202 27.02 15.55 -17.77
N GLU A 203 26.04 14.97 -18.48
CA GLU A 203 25.96 14.93 -19.95
C GLU A 203 25.97 16.36 -20.54
N PHE A 204 25.14 17.25 -19.99
CA PHE A 204 25.04 18.64 -20.41
C PHE A 204 26.37 19.39 -20.24
N LEU A 205 27.03 19.23 -19.09
CA LEU A 205 28.35 19.85 -18.84
C LEU A 205 29.43 19.28 -19.76
N SER A 206 29.42 17.98 -20.04
CA SER A 206 30.40 17.37 -20.94
C SER A 206 30.28 17.94 -22.36
N TYR A 207 29.05 18.11 -22.85
CA TYR A 207 28.77 18.66 -24.18
C TYR A 207 29.02 20.17 -24.27
N SER A 208 28.66 20.93 -23.23
CA SER A 208 28.76 22.41 -23.24
C SER A 208 30.14 22.97 -22.88
N LEU A 209 30.94 22.24 -22.09
CA LEU A 209 32.26 22.71 -21.61
C LEU A 209 33.43 21.88 -22.17
N GLY A 210 33.18 20.87 -23.02
CA GLY A 210 34.22 20.06 -23.65
C GLY A 210 35.11 19.29 -22.67
N LEU A 211 34.65 19.05 -21.44
CA LEU A 211 35.38 18.31 -20.42
C LEU A 211 34.99 16.83 -20.49
N GLU A 212 35.87 16.01 -21.08
CA GLU A 212 35.75 14.55 -21.03
C GLU A 212 35.77 14.05 -19.58
N LEU A 213 34.92 13.07 -19.30
CA LEU A 213 34.83 12.40 -18.00
C LEU A 213 35.94 11.36 -17.91
N SER A 214 37.02 11.65 -17.17
CA SER A 214 37.88 10.57 -16.66
C SER A 214 37.07 9.80 -15.61
N SER A 215 36.57 8.62 -15.98
CA SER A 215 36.11 7.62 -15.01
C SER A 215 37.33 7.09 -14.26
N ASP A 216 37.32 7.20 -12.94
CA ASP A 216 38.27 6.47 -12.09
C ASP A 216 38.22 4.99 -12.46
N SER A 217 39.27 4.48 -13.08
CA SER A 217 39.52 3.06 -13.30
C SER A 217 40.89 2.76 -12.70
N GLU A 218 40.91 1.82 -11.75
CA GLU A 218 42.14 1.24 -11.22
C GLU A 218 42.89 0.49 -12.34
N PRO A 219 44.23 0.35 -12.25
CA PRO A 219 45.04 -0.13 -13.36
C PRO A 219 44.81 -1.63 -13.64
N GLU A 220 44.45 -1.97 -14.87
CA GLU A 220 44.49 -3.34 -15.38
C GLU A 220 45.94 -3.78 -15.64
N GLU A 221 46.38 -4.85 -14.96
CA GLU A 221 47.60 -5.57 -15.28
C GLU A 221 47.40 -6.39 -16.56
N LYS A 222 48.25 -6.12 -17.56
CA LYS A 222 48.43 -6.97 -18.74
C LYS A 222 49.12 -8.27 -18.32
N THR A 223 48.59 -9.40 -18.77
CA THR A 223 49.36 -10.65 -18.89
C THR A 223 49.12 -11.27 -20.25
N ASP A 224 50.24 -11.67 -20.83
CA ASP A 224 50.44 -12.06 -22.22
C ASP A 224 49.70 -13.34 -22.62
N GLU A 225 49.25 -13.33 -23.88
CA GLU A 225 48.88 -14.51 -24.65
C GLU A 225 50.15 -15.27 -25.05
N ASN A 226 50.15 -16.60 -24.89
CA ASN A 226 50.79 -17.52 -25.83
C ASN A 226 50.40 -18.97 -25.56
N GLU A 227 50.53 -19.76 -26.63
CA GLU A 227 50.45 -21.23 -26.74
C GLU A 227 49.06 -21.85 -26.88
N GLU A 228 48.78 -22.77 -27.80
CA GLU A 228 49.34 -23.16 -29.11
C GLU A 228 48.33 -24.19 -29.64
N GLU A 229 47.94 -24.08 -30.90
CA GLU A 229 47.14 -25.12 -31.57
C GLU A 229 48.02 -26.34 -31.82
N SER A 230 47.55 -27.52 -31.42
CA SER A 230 47.97 -28.78 -32.06
C SER A 230 46.76 -29.57 -32.50
N THR A 231 46.77 -29.82 -33.80
CA THR A 231 45.85 -30.63 -34.58
C THR A 231 46.26 -32.09 -34.43
N GLU A 232 45.31 -32.98 -34.17
CA GLU A 232 45.44 -34.37 -34.61
C GLU A 232 44.07 -35.06 -34.67
N SER A 233 43.78 -35.54 -35.88
CA SER A 233 42.91 -36.68 -36.21
C SER A 233 43.77 -37.56 -37.14
N PRO A 234 43.45 -38.85 -37.45
CA PRO A 234 42.14 -39.51 -37.36
C PRO A 234 42.21 -40.98 -36.90
N LYS A 235 41.07 -41.67 -36.79
CA LYS A 235 40.80 -42.93 -37.53
C LYS A 235 39.41 -43.50 -37.29
N GLU A 236 38.89 -44.00 -38.40
CA GLU A 236 37.62 -44.67 -38.63
C GLU A 236 37.55 -46.04 -37.94
N ALA A 237 36.32 -46.46 -37.61
CA ALA A 237 35.86 -47.81 -37.91
C ALA A 237 34.33 -47.76 -38.08
N ALA A 238 33.90 -48.10 -39.28
CA ALA A 238 32.50 -48.29 -39.66
C ALA A 238 32.04 -49.72 -39.33
N GLU A 239 30.72 -49.86 -39.13
CA GLU A 239 29.83 -50.97 -39.52
C GLU A 239 28.59 -50.95 -38.60
N ASP A 240 27.44 -51.51 -38.96
CA ASP A 240 26.58 -51.31 -40.12
C ASP A 240 25.18 -51.78 -39.67
N VAL A 241 24.12 -51.16 -40.19
CA VAL A 241 22.78 -51.73 -40.50
C VAL A 241 22.05 -52.59 -39.44
N ALA A 242 20.89 -52.11 -38.98
CA ALA A 242 19.59 -52.68 -39.38
C ALA A 242 18.40 -51.81 -38.92
N GLN A 243 17.66 -51.31 -39.91
CA GLN A 243 16.29 -50.82 -39.78
C GLN A 243 15.34 -51.99 -39.48
N VAL A 244 14.25 -51.76 -38.73
CA VAL A 244 12.88 -52.10 -39.17
C VAL A 244 11.86 -51.19 -38.42
N THR A 245 11.22 -50.36 -39.23
CA THR A 245 9.89 -49.70 -39.16
C THR A 245 8.77 -50.63 -38.65
N VAL A 246 7.68 -50.23 -37.98
CA VAL A 246 6.52 -49.43 -38.44
C VAL A 246 5.62 -49.16 -37.21
N THR A 247 4.83 -48.12 -37.38
CA THR A 247 3.88 -47.35 -36.56
C THR A 247 2.50 -48.06 -36.31
N PRO A 248 1.34 -47.38 -36.15
CA PRO A 248 0.72 -47.05 -34.84
C PRO A 248 -0.81 -47.36 -34.77
N SER A 249 -1.49 -47.10 -33.66
CA SER A 249 -2.85 -46.49 -33.60
C SER A 249 -3.30 -46.40 -32.13
N LYS A 250 -3.70 -45.25 -31.55
CA LYS A 250 -4.87 -44.35 -31.74
C LYS A 250 -6.24 -44.93 -31.37
N ARG A 251 -6.76 -44.38 -30.25
CA ARG A 251 -8.16 -44.02 -29.92
C ARG A 251 -9.13 -45.20 -29.70
N LYS A 252 -10.09 -45.18 -28.77
CA LYS A 252 -11.09 -44.14 -28.47
C LYS A 252 -11.89 -44.49 -27.20
N ARG A 253 -12.42 -43.46 -26.54
CA ARG A 253 -13.47 -43.47 -25.50
C ARG A 253 -14.71 -44.32 -25.87
N ASN A 254 -15.42 -44.86 -24.87
CA ASN A 254 -16.83 -44.48 -24.61
C ASN A 254 -17.43 -45.00 -23.28
N HIS A 255 -18.48 -44.27 -22.90
CA HIS A 255 -19.32 -44.28 -21.70
C HIS A 255 -20.14 -45.55 -21.36
N SER A 256 -20.52 -45.69 -20.09
CA SER A 256 -21.88 -46.03 -19.56
C SER A 256 -21.89 -45.80 -18.02
N LYS A 257 -22.76 -44.96 -17.42
CA LYS A 257 -24.14 -45.19 -16.90
C LYS A 257 -24.26 -46.43 -15.99
N SER A 258 -24.94 -46.51 -14.82
CA SER A 258 -25.69 -45.58 -13.94
C SER A 258 -26.31 -46.41 -12.77
N SER A 259 -26.40 -45.81 -11.56
CA SER A 259 -27.48 -45.99 -10.52
C SER A 259 -27.48 -47.23 -9.58
N PRO A 260 -28.23 -47.22 -8.43
CA PRO A 260 -28.60 -46.12 -7.49
C PRO A 260 -28.62 -46.49 -5.97
N GLY A 261 -28.64 -45.46 -5.10
CA GLY A 261 -29.62 -45.36 -3.99
C GLY A 261 -29.17 -45.62 -2.54
N ASN A 262 -29.32 -44.61 -1.67
CA ASN A 262 -30.10 -44.80 -0.43
C ASN A 262 -30.63 -43.49 0.18
N LYS A 263 -31.78 -43.61 0.88
CA LYS A 263 -32.77 -42.58 1.20
C LYS A 263 -32.53 -41.85 2.54
N ARG A 264 -33.11 -40.63 2.58
CA ARG A 264 -33.37 -39.73 3.70
C ARG A 264 -34.29 -40.31 4.79
N SER A 265 -34.14 -39.80 6.01
CA SER A 265 -35.22 -39.71 7.03
C SER A 265 -35.50 -38.24 7.37
N LYS A 266 -36.79 -37.87 7.40
CA LYS A 266 -37.35 -36.56 7.78
C LYS A 266 -37.87 -36.64 9.23
N SER A 267 -37.83 -35.51 9.94
CA SER A 267 -38.74 -35.20 11.06
C SER A 267 -39.20 -33.73 10.96
N GLN A 268 -40.49 -33.51 11.20
CA GLN A 268 -41.28 -32.27 11.13
C GLN A 268 -40.97 -31.34 12.34
N ALA A 269 -40.67 -30.05 12.15
CA ALA A 269 -41.52 -28.87 11.97
C ALA A 269 -42.21 -28.34 13.26
N SER A 270 -41.72 -27.20 13.76
CA SER A 270 -42.48 -26.21 14.55
C SER A 270 -42.04 -24.81 14.09
N THR A 271 -43.00 -24.02 13.64
CA THR A 271 -42.85 -22.64 13.16
C THR A 271 -42.72 -21.67 14.32
N GLU A 272 -41.54 -21.09 14.48
CA GLU A 272 -41.31 -19.78 15.09
C GLU A 272 -40.66 -18.92 14.01
N GLU A 273 -41.08 -17.66 13.89
CA GLU A 273 -40.50 -16.69 12.96
C GLU A 273 -39.04 -16.41 13.38
N GLU A 274 -38.11 -17.19 12.83
CA GLU A 274 -36.68 -16.98 12.99
C GLU A 274 -36.30 -15.64 12.36
N ALA A 275 -35.76 -14.73 13.18
CA ALA A 275 -34.99 -13.60 12.70
C ALA A 275 -33.91 -14.14 11.74
N GLU A 276 -33.76 -13.54 10.55
CA GLU A 276 -32.73 -13.93 9.59
C GLU A 276 -31.36 -13.97 10.28
N ASP A 277 -30.89 -15.18 10.60
CA ASP A 277 -29.60 -15.41 11.23
C ASP A 277 -28.53 -15.15 10.17
N VAL A 278 -28.02 -13.93 10.15
CA VAL A 278 -26.94 -13.52 9.26
C VAL A 278 -25.68 -14.23 9.73
N SER A 279 -25.37 -15.39 9.14
CA SER A 279 -24.09 -16.06 9.39
C SER A 279 -23.00 -15.45 8.51
N ALA A 280 -21.91 -14.94 9.11
CA ALA A 280 -20.74 -14.55 8.35
C ALA A 280 -19.71 -15.69 8.43
N GLU A 281 -19.29 -16.22 7.29
CA GLU A 281 -18.33 -17.31 7.22
C GLU A 281 -16.91 -16.80 6.96
N PRO A 282 -15.89 -17.39 7.60
CA PRO A 282 -14.50 -17.01 7.34
C PRO A 282 -14.06 -17.41 5.93
N LEU A 283 -13.57 -16.44 5.16
CA LEU A 283 -13.16 -16.63 3.77
C LEU A 283 -11.62 -16.64 3.62
N HIS A 284 -10.92 -15.63 4.15
CA HIS A 284 -9.47 -15.49 4.03
C HIS A 284 -8.81 -15.06 5.34
N PHE A 285 -7.58 -15.51 5.57
CA PHE A 285 -6.68 -15.04 6.64
C PHE A 285 -5.33 -14.67 6.01
N LEU A 286 -4.99 -13.39 6.04
CA LEU A 286 -3.88 -12.84 5.27
C LEU A 286 -2.86 -12.17 6.19
N GLN A 287 -1.58 -12.47 5.98
CA GLN A 287 -0.45 -11.88 6.71
C GLN A 287 0.30 -10.87 5.82
N CYS A 288 -0.44 -9.89 5.29
CA CYS A 288 0.08 -9.02 4.22
C CYS A 288 1.00 -7.88 4.70
N HIS A 289 1.02 -7.56 5.99
CA HIS A 289 1.82 -6.45 6.54
C HIS A 289 3.16 -6.88 7.16
N SER A 290 3.57 -8.15 7.00
CA SER A 290 4.79 -8.67 7.62
C SER A 290 6.03 -7.82 7.37
N LYS A 291 6.73 -7.52 8.46
CA LYS A 291 8.04 -6.91 8.48
C LYS A 291 9.03 -7.82 7.75
N GLY A 292 9.66 -7.26 6.73
CA GLY A 292 10.58 -8.02 5.86
C GLY A 292 9.93 -9.19 5.11
N ASN A 293 8.60 -9.18 4.93
CA ASN A 293 7.84 -10.31 4.35
C ASN A 293 8.07 -11.65 5.10
N SER A 294 8.41 -11.58 6.39
CA SER A 294 8.59 -12.78 7.22
C SER A 294 7.26 -13.46 7.52
N ARG A 295 7.22 -14.79 7.39
CA ARG A 295 6.06 -15.60 7.78
C ARG A 295 5.91 -15.71 9.30
N GLU A 296 7.00 -15.48 10.03
CA GLU A 296 7.05 -15.56 11.49
C GLU A 296 6.67 -14.23 12.17
N ASP A 297 6.26 -13.21 11.41
CA ASP A 297 5.91 -11.90 11.98
C ASP A 297 4.47 -11.84 12.47
N PHE A 298 4.26 -12.17 13.74
CA PHE A 298 3.00 -11.99 14.47
C PHE A 298 3.04 -10.78 15.42
N LYS A 299 4.03 -9.88 15.26
CA LYS A 299 4.20 -8.70 16.13
C LYS A 299 3.68 -7.42 15.49
N THR A 300 3.60 -7.39 14.16
CA THR A 300 3.06 -6.23 13.43
C THR A 300 1.56 -6.08 13.69
N GLN A 301 1.17 -4.96 14.30
CA GLN A 301 -0.23 -4.65 14.54
C GLN A 301 -0.88 -3.98 13.33
N LEU A 302 -2.14 -4.33 13.10
CA LEU A 302 -3.00 -3.74 12.06
C LEU A 302 -4.00 -2.78 12.71
N TRP A 303 -4.23 -1.62 12.10
CA TRP A 303 -4.87 -0.49 12.80
C TRP A 303 -6.14 0.04 12.15
N SER A 304 -6.18 0.14 10.82
CA SER A 304 -7.30 0.75 10.11
C SER A 304 -7.50 0.09 8.76
N CYS A 305 -8.76 -0.11 8.40
CA CYS A 305 -9.17 -0.48 7.06
C CYS A 305 -10.34 0.36 6.56
N VAL A 306 -10.44 0.47 5.23
CA VAL A 306 -11.53 1.20 4.57
C VAL A 306 -11.73 0.66 3.15
N PHE A 307 -12.98 0.42 2.77
CA PHE A 307 -13.33 -0.04 1.42
C PHE A 307 -13.13 1.07 0.39
N GLU A 308 -12.61 0.70 -0.77
CA GLU A 308 -12.41 1.63 -1.89
C GLU A 308 -13.76 2.17 -2.40
N PRO A 309 -13.92 3.48 -2.66
CA PRO A 309 -15.17 3.99 -3.21
C PRO A 309 -15.35 3.53 -4.66
N VAL A 310 -16.60 3.25 -5.04
CA VAL A 310 -16.95 2.85 -6.41
C VAL A 310 -16.79 4.04 -7.36
N LEU A 311 -15.99 3.86 -8.41
CA LEU A 311 -15.87 4.83 -9.49
C LEU A 311 -17.04 4.63 -10.47
N ASP A 312 -17.93 5.60 -10.59
CA ASP A 312 -19.00 5.57 -11.58
C ASP A 312 -18.39 5.72 -12.99
N SER A 313 -18.16 4.58 -13.64
CA SER A 313 -17.43 4.50 -14.91
C SER A 313 -18.36 4.23 -16.09
N GLY A 314 -19.60 4.74 -16.08
CA GLY A 314 -20.48 4.83 -17.25
C GLY A 314 -20.79 3.53 -18.03
N ALA A 315 -20.31 2.38 -17.59
CA ALA A 315 -20.50 1.09 -18.24
C ALA A 315 -21.42 0.23 -17.37
N ARG A 316 -22.57 -0.13 -17.96
CA ARG A 316 -23.61 -1.08 -17.52
C ARG A 316 -23.74 -1.29 -16.00
N LYS A 317 -24.83 -0.72 -15.46
CA LYS A 317 -25.35 -0.97 -14.11
C LYS A 317 -25.77 -2.43 -13.96
N ASP A 318 -24.83 -3.31 -13.59
CA ASP A 318 -25.16 -4.59 -12.99
C ASP A 318 -25.28 -4.41 -11.46
N PRO A 319 -26.47 -4.61 -10.86
CA PRO A 319 -26.71 -4.29 -9.46
C PRO A 319 -25.94 -5.17 -8.45
N ILE A 320 -25.31 -6.26 -8.89
CA ILE A 320 -24.51 -7.17 -8.04
C ILE A 320 -23.06 -6.66 -7.89
N VAL A 321 -22.61 -5.72 -8.72
CA VAL A 321 -21.23 -5.18 -8.74
C VAL A 321 -21.20 -3.73 -8.23
N ASN A 322 -22.03 -3.41 -7.23
CA ASN A 322 -22.15 -2.05 -6.68
C ASN A 322 -21.43 -1.85 -5.33
N SER A 323 -20.66 -2.84 -4.88
CA SER A 323 -19.74 -2.70 -3.75
C SER A 323 -18.31 -2.90 -4.26
N SER A 324 -17.41 -1.99 -3.90
CA SER A 324 -16.00 -2.25 -4.14
C SER A 324 -15.57 -3.39 -3.24
N ARG A 325 -15.23 -4.52 -3.85
CA ARG A 325 -14.62 -5.66 -3.16
C ARG A 325 -13.18 -5.39 -2.69
N THR A 326 -12.63 -4.23 -3.03
CA THR A 326 -11.27 -3.85 -2.65
C THR A 326 -11.27 -3.14 -1.32
N VAL A 327 -10.48 -3.63 -0.38
CA VAL A 327 -10.24 -2.99 0.92
C VAL A 327 -8.80 -2.48 1.01
N ALA A 328 -8.62 -1.27 1.52
CA ALA A 328 -7.33 -0.78 1.96
C ALA A 328 -7.13 -1.12 3.44
N THR A 329 -5.98 -1.66 3.81
CA THR A 329 -5.59 -1.95 5.19
C THR A 329 -4.26 -1.29 5.50
N CYS A 330 -4.03 -0.87 6.75
CA CYS A 330 -2.73 -0.37 7.19
C CYS A 330 -2.27 -0.97 8.52
N GLY A 331 -0.95 -1.15 8.63
CA GLY A 331 -0.28 -1.77 9.76
C GLY A 331 1.22 -1.85 9.54
N GLY A 332 1.99 -1.65 10.62
CA GLY A 332 3.45 -1.50 10.54
C GLY A 332 3.87 -0.51 9.45
N GLU A 333 4.88 -0.88 8.66
CA GLU A 333 5.45 -0.02 7.61
C GLU A 333 4.70 -0.04 6.27
N SER A 334 3.48 -0.60 6.24
CA SER A 334 2.80 -0.86 4.97
C SER A 334 1.31 -0.58 4.94
N VAL A 335 0.86 -0.25 3.74
CA VAL A 335 -0.54 -0.16 3.33
C VAL A 335 -0.77 -1.20 2.25
N CYS A 336 -1.78 -2.05 2.40
CA CYS A 336 -2.12 -3.10 1.45
C CYS A 336 -3.50 -2.83 0.84
N LEU A 337 -3.66 -3.11 -0.46
CA LEU A 337 -4.96 -3.20 -1.11
C LEU A 337 -5.27 -4.66 -1.40
N ILE A 338 -6.42 -5.13 -0.97
CA ILE A 338 -6.79 -6.54 -0.98
C ILE A 338 -8.12 -6.70 -1.69
N ASP A 339 -8.20 -7.64 -2.62
CA ASP A 339 -9.47 -8.11 -3.18
C ASP A 339 -10.10 -9.11 -2.20
N CYS A 340 -11.25 -8.75 -1.63
CA CYS A 340 -11.87 -9.54 -0.56
C CYS A 340 -12.38 -10.89 -1.04
N GLU A 341 -12.77 -11.03 -2.32
CA GLU A 341 -13.29 -12.29 -2.85
C GLU A 341 -12.16 -13.29 -3.07
N THR A 342 -11.06 -12.84 -3.68
CA THR A 342 -9.94 -13.72 -4.04
C THR A 342 -8.86 -13.85 -2.96
N GLY A 343 -8.85 -12.95 -1.98
CA GLY A 343 -7.80 -12.86 -0.95
C GLY A 343 -6.46 -12.38 -1.51
N THR A 344 -6.41 -11.88 -2.75
CA THR A 344 -5.16 -11.45 -3.37
C THR A 344 -4.80 -10.03 -2.96
N VAL A 345 -3.55 -9.84 -2.51
CA VAL A 345 -2.98 -8.50 -2.30
C VAL A 345 -2.69 -7.87 -3.66
N LEU A 346 -3.53 -6.92 -4.07
CA LEU A 346 -3.42 -6.22 -5.34
C LEU A 346 -2.21 -5.27 -5.37
N LYS A 347 -1.97 -4.58 -4.25
CA LYS A 347 -0.90 -3.59 -4.08
C LYS A 347 -0.39 -3.57 -2.65
N LYS A 348 0.91 -3.32 -2.49
CA LYS A 348 1.55 -3.10 -1.18
C LYS A 348 2.44 -1.86 -1.28
N TYR A 349 2.06 -0.81 -0.59
CA TYR A 349 2.87 0.40 -0.43
C TYR A 349 3.64 0.31 0.88
N LYS A 350 4.97 0.39 0.82
CA LYS A 350 5.85 0.27 2.00
C LYS A 350 6.73 1.50 2.13
N VAL A 351 6.83 2.03 3.35
CA VAL A 351 7.73 3.15 3.67
C VAL A 351 8.53 2.77 4.91
N ALA A 352 9.84 2.57 4.74
CA ALA A 352 10.72 2.27 5.86
C ALA A 352 10.61 3.37 6.94
N THR A 353 10.60 2.98 8.22
CA THR A 353 10.55 3.88 9.39
C THR A 353 9.25 4.68 9.59
N GLU A 354 8.24 4.50 8.74
CA GLU A 354 6.89 5.01 8.97
C GLU A 354 6.02 3.87 9.51
N GLU A 355 5.22 4.11 10.54
CA GLU A 355 4.20 3.15 10.97
C GLU A 355 2.83 3.76 10.71
N PHE A 356 2.00 3.10 9.91
CA PHE A 356 0.68 3.62 9.54
C PHE A 356 -0.39 3.20 10.55
N PHE A 357 -1.19 4.17 11.00
CA PHE A 357 -2.28 3.98 11.96
C PHE A 357 -3.66 4.23 11.36
N SER A 358 -3.75 5.02 10.28
CA SER A 358 -5.03 5.39 9.66
C SER A 358 -4.92 5.50 8.15
N VAL A 359 -5.99 5.09 7.48
CA VAL A 359 -6.21 5.25 6.04
C VAL A 359 -7.58 5.84 5.75
N ALA A 360 -7.69 6.66 4.70
CA ALA A 360 -8.96 7.22 4.22
C ALA A 360 -8.94 7.41 2.70
N TRP A 361 -10.09 7.21 2.04
CA TRP A 361 -10.24 7.40 0.61
C TRP A 361 -10.89 8.74 0.27
N THR A 362 -10.48 9.28 -0.88
CA THR A 362 -11.26 10.27 -1.64
C THR A 362 -11.23 9.91 -3.12
N THR A 363 -12.16 10.45 -3.89
CA THR A 363 -12.16 10.35 -5.35
C THR A 363 -11.93 11.76 -5.91
N LEU A 364 -10.77 12.00 -6.51
CA LEU A 364 -10.44 13.29 -7.12
C LEU A 364 -10.76 13.28 -8.61
N THR A 365 -11.34 14.38 -9.10
CA THR A 365 -11.52 14.59 -10.52
C THR A 365 -10.29 15.27 -11.12
N MET A 366 -9.36 14.47 -11.66
CA MET A 366 -8.08 14.96 -12.18
C MET A 366 -8.14 15.24 -13.69
N VAL A 367 -7.37 16.25 -14.14
CA VAL A 367 -7.17 16.53 -15.57
C VAL A 367 -6.00 15.71 -16.09
N ILE A 368 -6.26 14.86 -17.08
CA ILE A 368 -5.23 14.05 -17.75
C ILE A 368 -4.57 14.89 -18.85
N SER A 369 -3.41 14.46 -19.35
CA SER A 369 -2.61 15.11 -20.39
C SER A 369 -3.35 15.48 -21.68
N ASP A 370 -4.52 14.93 -21.92
CA ASP A 370 -5.38 15.21 -23.08
C ASP A 370 -6.55 16.16 -22.75
N SER A 371 -6.45 16.87 -21.62
CA SER A 371 -7.47 17.79 -21.09
C SER A 371 -8.80 17.12 -20.71
N ARG A 372 -8.87 15.78 -20.70
CA ARG A 372 -10.05 15.07 -20.18
C ARG A 372 -10.00 15.00 -18.66
N LYS A 373 -11.16 15.16 -18.03
CA LYS A 373 -11.33 14.94 -16.60
C LYS A 373 -11.64 13.47 -16.35
N LYS A 374 -10.97 12.87 -15.37
CA LYS A 374 -11.24 11.49 -14.93
C LYS A 374 -11.19 11.40 -13.42
N ALA A 375 -12.16 10.69 -12.87
CA ALA A 375 -12.21 10.37 -11.45
C ALA A 375 -11.16 9.31 -11.11
N HIS A 376 -10.38 9.57 -10.07
CA HIS A 376 -9.35 8.68 -9.56
C HIS A 376 -9.43 8.56 -8.05
N ASN A 377 -9.39 7.33 -7.55
CA ASN A 377 -9.32 7.06 -6.13
C ASN A 377 -7.92 7.37 -5.60
N ILE A 378 -7.88 8.25 -4.60
CA ILE A 378 -6.70 8.65 -3.87
C ILE A 378 -6.83 8.16 -2.43
N LEU A 379 -5.79 7.47 -1.97
CA LEU A 379 -5.71 6.99 -0.60
C LEU A 379 -4.79 7.90 0.20
N ALA A 380 -5.29 8.46 1.31
CA ALA A 380 -4.48 9.08 2.33
C ALA A 380 -4.08 8.03 3.36
N ALA A 381 -2.78 7.93 3.65
CA ALA A 381 -2.25 7.06 4.71
C ALA A 381 -1.39 7.87 5.66
N ALA A 382 -1.59 7.69 6.97
CA ALA A 382 -0.89 8.46 7.99
C ALA A 382 -0.64 7.63 9.26
N GLY A 383 0.31 8.08 10.08
CA GLY A 383 0.58 7.45 11.36
C GLY A 383 1.72 8.12 12.13
N ARG A 384 2.74 7.36 12.51
CA ARG A 384 3.72 7.70 13.54
C ARG A 384 4.51 8.98 13.28
N ARG A 385 4.86 9.30 12.02
CA ARG A 385 5.70 10.49 11.75
C ARG A 385 4.92 11.81 11.64
N GLY A 386 3.59 11.78 11.75
CA GLY A 386 2.77 12.99 11.56
C GLY A 386 2.70 13.47 10.11
N ILE A 387 3.03 12.60 9.16
CA ILE A 387 3.02 12.87 7.71
C ILE A 387 1.88 12.08 7.08
N VAL A 388 1.08 12.76 6.26
CA VAL A 388 0.10 12.10 5.38
C VAL A 388 0.76 11.80 4.04
N LYS A 389 0.68 10.56 3.59
CA LYS A 389 1.06 10.12 2.23
C LYS A 389 -0.19 10.06 1.35
N LEU A 390 -0.12 10.68 0.17
CA LEU A 390 -1.21 10.69 -0.83
C LEU A 390 -0.86 9.73 -1.97
N ILE A 391 -1.60 8.64 -2.06
CA ILE A 391 -1.33 7.51 -2.95
C ILE A 391 -2.35 7.51 -4.08
N HIS A 392 -1.89 7.67 -5.32
CA HIS A 392 -2.74 7.48 -6.49
C HIS A 392 -2.74 6.00 -6.85
N VAL A 393 -3.81 5.32 -6.47
CA VAL A 393 -3.86 3.85 -6.53
C VAL A 393 -3.78 3.32 -7.96
N ALA A 394 -4.53 3.88 -8.91
CA ALA A 394 -4.45 3.43 -10.30
C ALA A 394 -3.07 3.65 -10.96
N ALA A 395 -2.31 4.65 -10.52
CA ALA A 395 -1.01 5.02 -11.07
C ALA A 395 0.17 4.33 -10.35
N ASP A 396 -0.09 3.68 -9.21
CA ASP A 396 0.86 2.86 -8.44
C ASP A 396 2.00 3.63 -7.76
N PHE A 397 1.74 4.87 -7.32
CA PHE A 397 2.72 5.65 -6.59
C PHE A 397 2.09 6.61 -5.57
N CYS A 398 2.94 7.04 -4.63
CA CYS A 398 2.66 8.16 -3.74
C CYS A 398 3.10 9.45 -4.43
N TYR A 399 2.12 10.27 -4.83
CA TYR A 399 2.43 11.52 -5.53
C TYR A 399 2.83 12.63 -4.56
N GLY A 400 2.34 12.60 -3.33
CA GLY A 400 2.49 13.72 -2.41
C GLY A 400 2.60 13.33 -0.95
N GLU A 401 3.20 14.23 -0.17
CA GLU A 401 3.19 14.15 1.28
C GLU A 401 2.79 15.49 1.90
N ILE A 402 2.04 15.43 2.99
CA ILE A 402 1.65 16.60 3.80
C ILE A 402 2.24 16.40 5.19
N LYS A 403 3.17 17.28 5.58
CA LYS A 403 3.69 17.34 6.95
C LYS A 403 2.64 18.01 7.84
N ALA A 404 1.61 17.25 8.20
CA ALA A 404 0.42 17.79 8.84
C ALA A 404 0.67 18.09 10.33
N HIS A 405 1.42 17.24 11.03
CA HIS A 405 1.59 17.30 12.48
C HIS A 405 3.03 17.02 12.92
N LYS A 406 3.36 17.43 14.15
CA LYS A 406 4.68 17.16 14.77
C LYS A 406 4.72 15.85 15.57
N LYS A 407 3.55 15.26 15.82
CA LYS A 407 3.35 14.02 16.56
C LYS A 407 2.56 13.03 15.71
N PRO A 408 2.45 11.75 16.13
CA PRO A 408 1.66 10.76 15.41
C PRO A 408 0.24 11.24 15.10
N ILE A 409 -0.24 10.91 13.90
CA ILE A 409 -1.64 11.08 13.50
C ILE A 409 -2.41 9.85 13.96
N ALA A 410 -3.44 10.07 14.78
CA ALA A 410 -4.31 9.01 15.30
C ALA A 410 -5.34 8.58 14.25
N THR A 411 -5.95 9.54 13.56
CA THR A 411 -6.97 9.29 12.54
C THR A 411 -6.97 10.34 11.44
N VAL A 412 -7.33 9.92 10.23
CA VAL A 412 -7.60 10.79 9.08
C VAL A 412 -9.00 10.53 8.53
N CYS A 413 -9.65 11.55 7.98
CA CYS A 413 -10.98 11.44 7.39
C CYS A 413 -11.17 12.49 6.31
N PHE A 414 -11.67 12.10 5.13
CA PHE A 414 -12.03 13.05 4.08
C PHE A 414 -13.43 13.61 4.29
N SER A 415 -13.67 14.84 3.80
CA SER A 415 -15.03 15.37 3.70
C SER A 415 -15.84 14.54 2.69
N PRO A 416 -17.09 14.14 3.02
CA PRO A 416 -17.97 13.47 2.05
C PRO A 416 -18.49 14.42 0.98
N THR A 417 -18.37 15.74 1.19
CA THR A 417 -18.95 16.79 0.33
C THR A 417 -17.91 17.58 -0.44
N GLN A 418 -16.64 17.58 -0.03
CA GLN A 418 -15.55 18.26 -0.72
C GLN A 418 -14.37 17.30 -0.95
N GLU A 419 -14.14 16.92 -2.22
CA GLU A 419 -13.18 15.86 -2.59
C GLU A 419 -11.73 16.12 -2.14
N THR A 420 -11.32 17.38 -1.99
CA THR A 420 -9.96 17.74 -1.58
C THR A 420 -9.81 18.01 -0.08
N HIS A 421 -10.89 17.99 0.70
CA HIS A 421 -10.85 18.35 2.11
C HIS A 421 -10.50 17.14 2.98
N LEU A 422 -9.35 17.21 3.65
CA LEU A 422 -8.83 16.16 4.53
C LEU A 422 -8.69 16.67 5.97
N PHE A 423 -9.34 15.97 6.90
CA PHE A 423 -9.13 16.14 8.33
C PHE A 423 -8.05 15.18 8.84
N THR A 424 -7.20 15.71 9.72
CA THR A 424 -6.10 14.98 10.38
C THR A 424 -6.18 15.26 11.88
N ALA A 425 -6.19 14.23 12.72
CA ALA A 425 -6.23 14.35 14.18
C ALA A 425 -5.02 13.68 14.82
N SER A 426 -4.37 14.36 15.77
CA SER A 426 -3.01 14.00 16.19
C SER A 426 -2.79 14.06 17.70
N TYR A 427 -1.80 13.29 18.15
CA TYR A 427 -1.27 13.29 19.52
C TYR A 427 -0.63 14.62 19.95
N ASP A 428 -0.54 15.61 19.04
CA ASP A 428 -0.21 17.00 19.37
C ASP A 428 -1.41 17.83 19.86
N LYS A 429 -2.55 17.17 20.14
CA LYS A 429 -3.79 17.79 20.64
C LYS A 429 -4.37 18.82 19.65
N ARG A 430 -4.33 18.47 18.37
CA ARG A 430 -4.90 19.29 17.29
C ARG A 430 -5.63 18.42 16.29
N ILE A 431 -6.68 19.00 15.72
CA ILE A 431 -7.30 18.52 14.49
C ILE A 431 -7.06 19.60 13.44
N ALA A 432 -6.52 19.24 12.28
CA ALA A 432 -6.30 20.16 11.17
C ALA A 432 -7.12 19.76 9.96
N LEU A 433 -7.73 20.74 9.30
CA LEU A 433 -8.38 20.61 8.00
C LEU A 433 -7.45 21.16 6.91
N TRP A 434 -7.23 20.35 5.90
CA TRP A 434 -6.39 20.62 4.75
C TRP A 434 -7.23 20.61 3.49
N ASP A 435 -6.94 21.53 2.57
CA ASP A 435 -7.23 21.33 1.15
C ASP A 435 -5.98 20.70 0.52
N ILE A 436 -6.08 19.44 0.11
CA ILE A 436 -4.96 18.73 -0.51
C ILE A 436 -4.71 19.18 -1.95
N GLY A 437 -5.64 19.92 -2.56
CA GLY A 437 -5.61 20.35 -3.94
C GLY A 437 -5.72 19.20 -4.95
N ILE A 438 -5.76 19.54 -6.23
CA ILE A 438 -5.77 18.58 -7.33
C ILE A 438 -4.36 18.58 -7.96
N PRO A 439 -3.66 17.43 -7.99
CA PRO A 439 -2.37 17.34 -8.67
C PRO A 439 -2.52 17.60 -10.17
N ASP A 440 -1.57 18.32 -10.76
CA ASP A 440 -1.49 18.50 -12.20
C ASP A 440 -0.98 17.24 -12.93
N CYS A 441 -0.86 17.30 -14.26
CA CYS A 441 -0.41 16.17 -15.07
C CYS A 441 1.05 15.75 -14.83
N ASP A 442 1.86 16.63 -14.23
CA ASP A 442 3.23 16.37 -13.82
C ASP A 442 3.31 16.04 -12.29
N TYR A 443 2.16 15.84 -11.64
CA TYR A 443 1.96 15.57 -10.22
C TYR A 443 2.44 16.68 -9.26
N ASN A 444 2.54 17.92 -9.75
CA ASN A 444 2.71 19.04 -8.85
C ASN A 444 1.38 19.30 -8.14
N PHE A 445 1.42 19.41 -6.81
CA PHE A 445 0.27 19.76 -6.00
C PHE A 445 0.73 20.67 -4.86
N LYS A 446 -0.22 21.40 -4.30
CA LYS A 446 0.02 22.28 -3.15
C LYS A 446 -1.10 22.11 -2.15
N ALA A 447 -0.80 21.42 -1.05
CA ALA A 447 -1.71 21.36 0.07
C ALA A 447 -1.71 22.70 0.84
N SER A 448 -2.88 23.09 1.35
CA SER A 448 -3.04 24.27 2.19
C SER A 448 -3.80 23.93 3.46
N GLN A 449 -3.29 24.40 4.60
CA GLN A 449 -3.98 24.25 5.88
C GLN A 449 -5.06 25.32 5.99
N LEU A 450 -6.32 24.89 6.06
CA LEU A 450 -7.49 25.77 6.08
C LEU A 450 -7.87 26.16 7.51
N LEU A 451 -7.91 25.17 8.41
CA LEU A 451 -8.41 25.35 9.78
C LEU A 451 -7.66 24.43 10.75
N VAL A 452 -7.47 24.89 11.99
CA VAL A 452 -6.98 24.12 13.13
C VAL A 452 -8.02 24.19 14.24
N LEU A 453 -8.31 23.06 14.85
CA LEU A 453 -9.17 22.91 16.00
C LEU A 453 -8.26 22.53 17.17
N GLU A 454 -8.27 23.36 18.21
CA GLU A 454 -7.49 23.09 19.42
C GLU A 454 -8.30 22.19 20.33
N THR A 455 -7.69 21.08 20.76
CA THR A 455 -8.31 20.10 21.63
C THR A 455 -7.68 20.16 23.02
N VAL A 456 -8.48 19.90 24.07
CA VAL A 456 -8.00 19.88 25.46
C VAL A 456 -7.10 18.65 25.71
N SER A 457 -7.45 17.55 25.04
CA SER A 457 -6.82 16.23 25.16
C SER A 457 -6.61 15.58 23.79
N VAL A 458 -5.96 14.41 23.73
CA VAL A 458 -5.64 13.79 22.43
C VAL A 458 -6.92 13.35 21.73
N PRO A 459 -7.19 13.81 20.49
CA PRO A 459 -8.29 13.32 19.68
C PRO A 459 -7.95 11.92 19.14
N LEU A 460 -8.81 10.95 19.46
CA LEU A 460 -8.64 9.54 19.11
C LEU A 460 -9.47 9.16 17.88
N ARG A 461 -10.68 9.72 17.76
CA ARG A 461 -11.59 9.50 16.64
C ARG A 461 -12.27 10.81 16.23
N ILE A 462 -12.56 10.94 14.94
CA ILE A 462 -13.28 12.08 14.38
C ILE A 462 -14.41 11.61 13.49
N ALA A 463 -15.53 12.33 13.49
CA ALA A 463 -16.68 12.06 12.64
C ALA A 463 -17.32 13.38 12.20
N LEU A 464 -17.55 13.54 10.90
CA LEU A 464 -18.32 14.66 10.36
C LEU A 464 -19.80 14.38 10.57
N VAL A 465 -20.56 15.42 10.91
CA VAL A 465 -22.01 15.28 11.14
C VAL A 465 -22.72 15.05 9.79
N PRO A 466 -23.40 13.91 9.56
CA PRO A 466 -23.92 13.56 8.22
C PRO A 466 -24.91 14.58 7.65
N THR A 467 -25.75 15.18 8.50
CA THR A 467 -26.73 16.19 8.08
C THR A 467 -26.12 17.54 7.72
N CYS A 468 -24.88 17.81 8.16
CA CYS A 468 -24.20 19.09 7.92
C CYS A 468 -22.66 18.93 7.98
N PRO A 469 -22.08 18.14 7.05
CA PRO A 469 -20.67 17.73 7.12
C PRO A 469 -19.69 18.89 6.92
N GLU A 470 -20.14 20.01 6.35
CA GLU A 470 -19.34 21.23 6.18
C GLU A 470 -19.46 22.19 7.37
N GLN A 471 -20.30 21.87 8.36
CA GLN A 471 -20.59 22.75 9.49
C GLN A 471 -20.09 22.21 10.82
N TYR A 472 -20.28 20.93 11.11
CA TYR A 472 -19.90 20.37 12.42
C TYR A 472 -19.06 19.10 12.30
N LEU A 473 -18.07 19.02 13.19
CA LEU A 473 -17.22 17.85 13.40
C LEU A 473 -17.33 17.43 14.87
N LEU A 474 -17.56 16.14 15.11
CA LEU A 474 -17.38 15.50 16.41
C LEU A 474 -15.99 14.88 16.52
N ALA A 475 -15.39 14.98 17.71
CA ALA A 475 -14.19 14.22 18.05
C ALA A 475 -14.33 13.53 19.40
N GLY A 476 -14.03 12.23 19.43
CA GLY A 476 -13.81 11.47 20.66
C GLY A 476 -12.36 11.62 21.07
N CYS A 477 -12.14 12.07 22.29
CA CYS A 477 -10.83 12.39 22.85
C CYS A 477 -10.60 11.61 24.15
N GLU A 478 -9.36 11.66 24.65
CA GLU A 478 -9.02 11.09 25.97
C GLU A 478 -9.86 11.65 27.12
N ASP A 479 -10.29 12.91 27.02
CA ASP A 479 -11.03 13.62 28.09
C ASP A 479 -12.47 14.00 27.71
N GLY A 480 -13.11 13.29 26.78
CA GLY A 480 -14.51 13.55 26.43
C GLY A 480 -14.82 13.47 24.94
N CYS A 481 -16.08 13.70 24.59
CA CYS A 481 -16.53 13.92 23.22
C CYS A 481 -16.83 15.40 23.01
N PHE A 482 -16.30 15.98 21.93
CA PHE A 482 -16.36 17.41 21.67
C PHE A 482 -16.92 17.69 20.27
N ALA A 483 -17.57 18.84 20.10
CA ALA A 483 -18.06 19.34 18.81
C ALA A 483 -17.38 20.66 18.42
N TRP A 484 -17.07 20.83 17.13
CA TRP A 484 -16.56 22.09 16.58
C TRP A 484 -17.40 22.56 15.39
N ASN A 485 -17.52 23.87 15.25
CA ASN A 485 -17.97 24.49 14.01
C ASN A 485 -16.80 24.64 13.02
N ILE A 486 -16.90 23.95 11.90
CA ILE A 486 -15.87 23.84 10.87
C ILE A 486 -16.16 24.66 9.60
N LYS A 487 -17.24 25.47 9.58
CA LYS A 487 -17.56 26.33 8.42
C LYS A 487 -16.40 27.26 8.09
N LEU A 488 -15.93 27.28 6.85
CA LEU A 488 -14.79 28.10 6.44
C LEU A 488 -15.12 29.60 6.22
N ASP A 489 -16.34 30.03 6.53
CA ASP A 489 -16.80 31.42 6.41
C ASP A 489 -16.22 32.35 7.49
N LYS A 490 -15.86 31.82 8.66
CA LYS A 490 -15.19 32.61 9.71
C LYS A 490 -13.70 32.75 9.38
N GLY A 491 -13.20 33.98 9.31
CA GLY A 491 -11.78 34.30 9.03
C GLY A 491 -10.75 33.78 10.06
N GLN A 492 -11.20 33.15 11.16
CA GLN A 492 -10.35 32.53 12.17
C GLN A 492 -9.85 31.16 11.72
N LYS A 493 -8.52 31.02 11.63
CA LYS A 493 -7.81 29.78 11.26
C LYS A 493 -7.59 28.82 12.43
N SER A 494 -7.76 29.26 13.68
CA SER A 494 -7.77 28.41 14.87
C SER A 494 -9.09 28.59 15.59
N ARG A 495 -9.71 27.49 16.07
CA ARG A 495 -11.02 27.53 16.73
C ARG A 495 -11.07 26.67 18.00
N PRO A 496 -11.66 27.20 19.09
CA PRO A 496 -12.06 26.40 20.24
C PRO A 496 -13.28 25.52 19.90
N PHE A 497 -13.56 24.54 20.76
CA PHE A 497 -14.73 23.66 20.64
C PHE A 497 -16.01 24.39 20.99
N GLU A 498 -17.09 24.10 20.27
CA GLU A 498 -18.42 24.65 20.55
C GLU A 498 -19.05 23.97 21.77
N ALA A 499 -18.93 22.64 21.88
CA ALA A 499 -19.51 21.88 22.99
C ALA A 499 -18.67 20.67 23.42
N ILE A 500 -18.86 20.24 24.67
CA ILE A 500 -18.42 18.97 25.24
C ILE A 500 -19.66 18.20 25.75
N PHE A 501 -19.69 16.88 25.50
CA PHE A 501 -20.82 16.03 25.87
C PHE A 501 -20.55 15.24 27.16
N GLN A 502 -21.47 15.33 28.11
CA GLN A 502 -21.49 14.55 29.35
C GLN A 502 -22.32 13.28 29.19
N PHE A 503 -21.80 12.16 29.69
CA PHE A 503 -22.42 10.84 29.66
C PHE A 503 -22.87 10.41 31.08
N PRO A 504 -23.82 9.47 31.23
CA PRO A 504 -24.44 9.17 32.52
C PRO A 504 -23.53 8.57 33.62
N ASP A 505 -22.42 7.90 33.27
CA ASP A 505 -21.57 7.17 34.23
C ASP A 505 -20.63 8.04 35.10
N ASP A 506 -20.83 9.37 35.12
CA ASP A 506 -19.94 10.35 35.75
C ASP A 506 -20.23 10.56 37.26
N GLU A 507 -20.50 9.48 38.02
CA GLU A 507 -20.72 9.58 39.48
C GLU A 507 -19.42 9.85 40.27
N SER A 508 -18.26 9.65 39.64
CA SER A 508 -16.92 9.93 40.19
C SER A 508 -16.34 11.16 39.50
N MET A 509 -16.49 12.33 40.13
CA MET A 509 -16.00 13.66 39.73
C MET A 509 -14.47 13.81 39.52
N THR A 510 -13.71 12.73 39.31
CA THR A 510 -12.23 12.74 39.29
C THR A 510 -11.58 12.16 38.04
N THR A 511 -12.31 11.53 37.12
CA THR A 511 -11.74 10.97 35.88
C THR A 511 -12.59 11.35 34.67
N SER A 512 -12.01 12.11 33.75
CA SER A 512 -12.62 12.48 32.47
C SER A 512 -13.10 11.27 31.66
N HIS A 513 -14.30 11.35 31.08
CA HIS A 513 -14.89 10.27 30.28
C HIS A 513 -14.18 10.13 28.93
N ARG A 514 -13.25 9.18 28.80
CA ARG A 514 -12.55 8.89 27.55
C ARG A 514 -13.51 8.36 26.47
N VAL A 515 -13.42 8.88 25.26
CA VAL A 515 -14.15 8.38 24.09
C VAL A 515 -13.14 7.94 23.02
N ASP A 516 -12.92 6.64 22.92
CA ASP A 516 -11.93 6.03 22.03
C ASP A 516 -12.52 5.41 20.75
N GLY A 517 -13.85 5.25 20.71
CA GLY A 517 -14.61 4.88 19.52
C GLY A 517 -15.73 5.89 19.27
N LEU A 518 -15.90 6.30 18.01
CA LEU A 518 -16.92 7.28 17.61
C LEU A 518 -17.29 7.07 16.14
N ALA A 519 -18.58 6.91 15.85
CA ALA A 519 -19.12 6.87 14.49
C ALA A 519 -20.61 7.25 14.48
N PHE A 520 -21.14 7.63 13.32
CA PHE A 520 -22.58 7.77 13.11
C PHE A 520 -23.17 6.45 12.60
N LEU A 521 -24.30 6.04 13.17
CA LEU A 521 -25.11 4.92 12.67
C LEU A 521 -26.03 5.37 11.54
N ASN A 522 -26.54 6.59 11.63
CA ASN A 522 -27.38 7.26 10.62
C ASN A 522 -27.23 8.78 10.79
N ASP A 523 -28.14 9.55 10.21
CA ASP A 523 -28.09 11.02 10.20
C ASP A 523 -28.17 11.67 11.60
N ASP A 524 -28.65 10.96 12.61
CA ASP A 524 -28.84 11.48 13.98
C ASP A 524 -28.16 10.65 15.08
N VAL A 525 -28.17 9.32 14.95
CA VAL A 525 -27.70 8.42 16.00
C VAL A 525 -26.18 8.31 15.97
N VAL A 526 -25.54 8.76 17.04
CA VAL A 526 -24.11 8.64 17.29
C VAL A 526 -23.85 7.41 18.15
N VAL A 527 -22.81 6.66 17.80
CA VAL A 527 -22.28 5.52 18.53
C VAL A 527 -20.95 5.93 19.15
N SER A 528 -20.84 5.89 20.48
CA SER A 528 -19.61 6.21 21.20
C SER A 528 -19.22 5.09 22.16
N LYS A 529 -17.94 4.76 22.17
CA LYS A 529 -17.34 3.71 23.00
C LYS A 529 -16.24 4.30 23.88
N SER A 530 -16.13 3.72 25.06
CA SER A 530 -15.13 4.03 26.08
C SER A 530 -14.52 2.73 26.59
N SER A 531 -13.24 2.76 26.96
CA SER A 531 -12.60 1.69 27.71
C SER A 531 -13.09 1.77 29.16
N LYS A 532 -13.74 0.72 29.68
CA LYS A 532 -14.59 0.73 30.90
C LYS A 532 -15.79 1.69 30.71
N PRO A 533 -17.04 1.19 30.60
CA PRO A 533 -17.74 0.37 31.59
C PRO A 533 -18.29 -0.98 31.05
N GLY A 534 -17.83 -1.42 29.87
CA GLY A 534 -18.36 -2.62 29.21
C GLY A 534 -19.69 -2.37 28.47
N CYS A 535 -19.92 -1.13 28.01
CA CYS A 535 -21.05 -0.80 27.15
C CYS A 535 -20.65 0.23 26.08
N ILE A 536 -21.46 0.29 25.02
CA ILE A 536 -21.37 1.29 23.95
C ILE A 536 -22.62 2.14 24.00
N TYR A 537 -22.45 3.46 23.99
CA TYR A 537 -23.57 4.41 24.04
C TYR A 537 -24.10 4.72 22.65
N LEU A 538 -25.43 4.70 22.52
CA LEU A 538 -26.17 5.22 21.38
C LEU A 538 -26.88 6.50 21.83
N TRP A 539 -26.64 7.63 21.18
CA TRP A 539 -27.21 8.92 21.56
C TRP A 539 -27.59 9.76 20.34
N SER A 540 -28.56 10.66 20.53
CA SER A 540 -29.08 11.50 19.45
C SER A 540 -28.30 12.80 19.35
N TRP A 541 -27.67 13.05 18.20
CA TRP A 541 -26.97 14.31 17.92
C TRP A 541 -27.90 15.52 18.00
N SER A 542 -29.02 15.50 17.27
CA SER A 542 -29.95 16.63 17.16
C SER A 542 -30.66 16.97 18.47
N ARG A 543 -30.83 16.01 19.38
CA ARG A 543 -31.38 16.25 20.72
C ARG A 543 -30.34 16.68 21.75
N SER A 544 -29.08 16.34 21.52
CA SER A 544 -27.99 16.68 22.45
C SER A 544 -27.36 18.03 22.13
N PHE A 545 -27.37 18.46 20.87
CA PHE A 545 -26.69 19.67 20.43
C PHE A 545 -27.68 20.74 19.93
N ASP A 546 -27.77 21.86 20.66
CA ASP A 546 -28.53 23.03 20.22
C ASP A 546 -27.60 24.10 19.60
N PRO A 547 -27.63 24.31 18.28
CA PRO A 547 -26.79 25.30 17.62
C PRO A 547 -27.16 26.76 17.96
N LYS A 548 -28.31 27.00 18.61
CA LYS A 548 -28.76 28.35 19.00
C LYS A 548 -28.25 28.77 20.39
N GLY A 549 -27.56 27.88 21.10
CA GLY A 549 -26.91 28.20 22.37
C GLY A 549 -25.98 29.41 22.24
N LYS A 550 -26.08 30.37 23.17
CA LYS A 550 -25.18 31.53 23.17
C LYS A 550 -23.85 31.15 23.84
N GLY A 551 -22.77 31.10 23.08
CA GLY A 551 -21.40 30.94 23.59
C GLY A 551 -20.66 29.73 23.03
N CYS A 552 -19.34 29.74 23.19
CA CYS A 552 -18.43 28.64 22.84
C CYS A 552 -18.11 27.83 24.11
N GLN A 553 -17.65 26.59 23.97
CA GLN A 553 -17.25 25.70 25.08
C GLN A 553 -18.39 25.34 26.04
N GLN A 554 -19.56 25.00 25.50
CA GLN A 554 -20.72 24.63 26.30
C GLN A 554 -20.66 23.18 26.76
N THR A 555 -21.06 22.91 27.99
CA THR A 555 -21.27 21.54 28.48
C THR A 555 -22.71 21.12 28.20
N MET A 556 -22.88 20.04 27.44
CA MET A 556 -24.19 19.51 27.04
C MET A 556 -24.34 18.06 27.51
N SER A 557 -25.53 17.66 27.93
CA SER A 557 -25.80 16.26 28.27
C SER A 557 -26.09 15.47 27.00
N ALA A 558 -25.41 14.33 26.80
CA ALA A 558 -25.72 13.41 25.72
C ALA A 558 -27.09 12.76 25.97
N VAL A 559 -28.01 12.89 25.01
CA VAL A 559 -29.34 12.27 25.06
C VAL A 559 -29.23 10.80 24.66
N ILE A 560 -28.98 9.95 25.65
CA ILE A 560 -28.83 8.51 25.47
C ILE A 560 -30.14 7.86 25.02
N LEU A 561 -30.09 7.18 23.88
CA LEU A 561 -31.17 6.41 23.27
C LEU A 561 -31.12 4.95 23.73
N ALA A 562 -29.94 4.37 23.82
CA ALA A 562 -29.71 3.00 24.26
C ALA A 562 -28.26 2.76 24.66
N GLU A 563 -28.03 1.63 25.33
CA GLU A 563 -26.71 1.07 25.62
C GLU A 563 -26.61 -0.31 24.97
N LEU A 564 -25.48 -0.59 24.32
CA LEU A 564 -25.15 -1.92 23.82
C LEU A 564 -24.28 -2.64 24.84
N GLU A 565 -24.58 -3.92 25.09
CA GLU A 565 -23.71 -4.80 25.88
C GLU A 565 -22.40 -5.03 25.12
N TRP A 566 -21.24 -4.81 25.73
CA TRP A 566 -19.95 -5.06 25.11
C TRP A 566 -18.96 -5.64 26.11
N SER A 567 -17.81 -6.13 25.64
CA SER A 567 -16.78 -6.66 26.53
C SER A 567 -16.21 -5.56 27.43
N THR A 568 -16.12 -5.85 28.74
CA THR A 568 -15.31 -5.01 29.64
C THR A 568 -13.84 -5.17 29.27
N THR A 569 -13.15 -4.06 29.00
CA THR A 569 -11.73 -4.04 28.66
C THR A 569 -11.10 -2.72 29.09
N ASP A 570 -9.82 -2.79 29.41
CA ASP A 570 -8.95 -1.65 29.71
C ASP A 570 -8.27 -1.13 28.44
N MET A 571 -8.44 -1.83 27.32
CA MET A 571 -7.79 -1.55 26.05
C MET A 571 -8.48 -0.40 25.33
N SER A 572 -7.70 0.65 25.10
CA SER A 572 -8.23 1.97 24.75
C SER A 572 -7.99 2.38 23.29
N TYR A 573 -7.63 1.39 22.46
CA TYR A 573 -7.35 1.53 21.03
C TYR A 573 -8.17 0.55 20.17
N LEU A 574 -9.07 -0.24 20.78
CA LEU A 574 -10.03 -1.08 20.04
C LEU A 574 -11.12 -0.19 19.48
N THR A 575 -11.37 -0.32 18.18
CA THR A 575 -12.11 0.70 17.44
C THR A 575 -13.41 0.14 16.89
N LEU A 576 -14.48 0.90 17.12
CA LEU A 576 -15.81 0.59 16.60
C LEU A 576 -15.96 1.10 15.17
N SER A 577 -16.85 0.47 14.42
CA SER A 577 -17.33 0.98 13.13
C SER A 577 -18.83 0.76 12.98
N THR A 578 -19.42 1.38 11.97
CA THR A 578 -20.82 1.23 11.61
C THR A 578 -20.95 0.86 10.14
N CYS A 579 -22.04 0.18 9.78
CA CYS A 579 -22.52 0.10 8.40
C CYS A 579 -23.88 0.80 8.34
N PRO A 580 -23.93 2.13 8.08
CA PRO A 580 -25.16 2.90 8.11
C PRO A 580 -26.24 2.37 7.17
N ALA A 581 -25.87 1.90 5.98
CA ALA A 581 -26.81 1.39 4.99
C ALA A 581 -27.58 0.13 5.43
N LYS A 582 -27.07 -0.58 6.45
CA LYS A 582 -27.70 -1.78 7.03
C LYS A 582 -28.01 -1.61 8.53
N GLU A 583 -27.69 -0.46 9.09
CA GLU A 583 -27.86 -0.13 10.52
C GLU A 583 -27.15 -1.11 11.46
N TYR A 584 -25.92 -1.50 11.09
CA TYR A 584 -25.06 -2.33 11.94
C TYR A 584 -24.02 -1.52 12.70
N VAL A 585 -23.71 -1.98 13.91
CA VAL A 585 -22.53 -1.59 14.70
C VAL A 585 -21.61 -2.79 14.86
N PHE A 586 -20.29 -2.57 14.72
CA PHE A 586 -19.26 -3.59 14.89
C PHE A 586 -18.22 -3.15 15.91
N CYS A 587 -17.79 -4.06 16.77
CA CYS A 587 -16.68 -3.82 17.68
C CYS A 587 -15.88 -5.09 17.96
N GLY A 588 -14.56 -4.99 17.99
CA GLY A 588 -13.68 -6.06 18.45
C GLY A 588 -13.53 -6.08 19.97
N ASP A 589 -12.97 -7.16 20.50
CA ASP A 589 -12.51 -7.23 21.90
C ASP A 589 -11.08 -7.77 22.03
N GLU A 590 -10.58 -7.79 23.26
CA GLU A 590 -9.26 -8.30 23.64
C GLU A 590 -9.16 -9.84 23.61
N LYS A 591 -10.29 -10.55 23.46
CA LYS A 591 -10.40 -12.02 23.42
C LYS A 591 -10.53 -12.55 21.98
N GLY A 592 -10.39 -11.68 20.99
CA GLY A 592 -10.49 -12.04 19.57
C GLY A 592 -11.93 -12.09 19.04
N SER A 593 -12.94 -11.72 19.82
CA SER A 593 -14.34 -11.78 19.38
C SER A 593 -14.72 -10.53 18.58
N VAL A 594 -15.63 -10.71 17.63
CA VAL A 594 -16.28 -9.64 16.88
C VAL A 594 -17.74 -9.56 17.33
N TRP A 595 -18.11 -8.42 17.90
CA TRP A 595 -19.45 -8.10 18.38
C TRP A 595 -20.22 -7.36 17.29
N MET A 596 -21.45 -7.82 17.03
CA MET A 596 -22.29 -7.31 15.95
C MET A 596 -23.69 -6.99 16.48
N TYR A 597 -24.21 -5.81 16.12
CA TYR A 597 -25.53 -5.36 16.53
C TYR A 597 -26.30 -4.91 15.29
N ASN A 598 -27.41 -5.58 14.98
CA ASN A 598 -28.40 -5.13 14.02
C ASN A 598 -29.40 -4.22 14.74
N LEU A 599 -29.42 -2.94 14.41
CA LEU A 599 -30.24 -1.95 15.10
C LEU A 599 -31.46 -1.48 14.29
N SER A 600 -31.73 -2.12 13.16
CA SER A 600 -32.81 -1.71 12.25
C SER A 600 -34.21 -1.73 12.86
N SER A 601 -34.47 -2.65 13.80
CA SER A 601 -35.74 -2.69 14.53
C SER A 601 -35.90 -1.56 15.56
N TYR A 602 -34.80 -0.91 15.96
CA TYR A 602 -34.80 0.12 17.01
C TYR A 602 -34.81 1.54 16.43
N THR A 603 -34.19 1.76 15.28
CA THR A 603 -34.09 3.10 14.66
C THR A 603 -35.43 3.81 14.51
N PRO A 604 -36.55 3.16 14.07
CA PRO A 604 -37.84 3.83 13.96
C PRO A 604 -38.33 4.43 15.28
N ALA A 605 -38.09 3.76 16.40
CA ALA A 605 -38.46 4.24 17.73
C ALA A 605 -37.61 5.45 18.15
N TRP A 606 -36.32 5.46 17.80
CA TRP A 606 -35.41 6.56 18.09
C TRP A 606 -35.66 7.80 17.22
N GLY A 607 -36.20 7.65 16.01
CA GLY A 607 -36.55 8.78 15.14
C GLY A 607 -37.68 9.67 15.67
N SER A 608 -38.55 9.16 16.55
CA SER A 608 -39.64 9.94 17.14
C SER A 608 -39.15 10.86 18.25
N ALA A 609 -39.51 12.15 18.23
CA ALA A 609 -39.16 13.14 19.26
C ALA A 609 -39.61 12.74 20.69
N LYS A 610 -40.55 11.79 20.81
CA LYS A 610 -41.01 11.20 22.09
C LYS A 610 -40.40 9.82 22.39
N GLY A 611 -39.48 9.34 21.54
CA GLY A 611 -38.80 8.07 21.69
C GLY A 611 -38.09 7.99 23.03
N LYS A 612 -38.47 7.01 23.84
CA LYS A 612 -37.87 6.79 25.17
C LYS A 612 -36.55 6.05 25.03
N ARG A 613 -35.62 6.32 25.96
CA ARG A 613 -34.40 5.53 26.16
C ARG A 613 -34.79 4.07 26.39
N SER A 614 -34.05 3.14 25.77
CA SER A 614 -34.19 1.71 26.07
C SER A 614 -33.87 1.47 27.56
N GLU A 615 -34.79 0.82 28.28
CA GLU A 615 -34.62 0.54 29.72
C GLU A 615 -33.59 -0.56 29.99
N ARG A 616 -33.34 -1.45 29.02
CA ARG A 616 -32.34 -2.51 29.10
C ARG A 616 -31.25 -2.31 28.06
N ARG A 617 -30.06 -2.82 28.38
CA ARG A 617 -28.96 -2.92 27.42
C ARG A 617 -29.37 -3.86 26.28
N ILE A 618 -28.99 -3.49 25.07
CA ILE A 618 -29.23 -4.27 23.85
C ILE A 618 -28.09 -5.27 23.71
N SER A 619 -28.42 -6.56 23.76
CA SER A 619 -27.48 -7.65 23.52
C SER A 619 -27.01 -7.68 22.07
N PRO A 620 -25.80 -8.20 21.79
CA PRO A 620 -25.34 -8.40 20.42
C PRO A 620 -26.28 -9.33 19.66
N SER A 621 -26.55 -8.99 18.40
CA SER A 621 -27.25 -9.89 17.48
C SER A 621 -26.40 -11.13 17.17
N GLN A 622 -25.07 -10.96 17.14
CA GLN A 622 -24.13 -12.05 16.94
C GLN A 622 -22.79 -11.73 17.58
N ILE A 623 -22.12 -12.75 18.13
CA ILE A 623 -20.72 -12.68 18.54
C ILE A 623 -19.96 -13.75 17.76
N LEU A 624 -19.14 -13.30 16.83
CA LEU A 624 -18.32 -14.19 16.04
C LEU A 624 -16.99 -14.42 16.77
N LYS A 625 -16.73 -15.69 17.08
CA LYS A 625 -15.50 -16.10 17.76
C LYS A 625 -14.38 -16.29 16.77
N TRP A 626 -13.17 -15.93 17.20
CA TRP A 626 -11.99 -16.19 16.40
C TRP A 626 -11.85 -17.71 16.16
N PRO A 627 -11.67 -18.17 14.91
CA PRO A 627 -11.52 -19.59 14.65
C PRO A 627 -10.21 -20.12 15.23
N GLU A 628 -10.17 -21.43 15.51
CA GLU A 628 -8.94 -22.10 15.93
C GLU A 628 -7.92 -22.15 14.77
N LEU A 629 -7.19 -21.06 14.60
CA LEU A 629 -6.06 -20.98 13.68
C LEU A 629 -4.84 -21.63 14.33
N ARG A 630 -4.13 -22.47 13.55
CA ARG A 630 -2.84 -23.01 13.95
C ARG A 630 -1.77 -22.59 12.95
N VAL A 631 -0.66 -22.07 13.46
CA VAL A 631 0.52 -21.71 12.66
C VAL A 631 1.56 -22.78 12.92
N ASN A 632 1.95 -23.54 11.88
CA ASN A 632 2.89 -24.67 12.01
C ASN A 632 2.51 -25.71 13.09
N GLY A 633 1.22 -25.84 13.40
CA GLY A 633 0.71 -26.75 14.44
C GLY A 633 0.60 -26.13 15.84
N GLU A 634 1.12 -24.92 16.06
CA GLU A 634 1.03 -24.18 17.32
C GLU A 634 -0.12 -23.17 17.31
N GLN A 635 -0.61 -22.81 18.49
CA GLN A 635 -1.59 -21.74 18.63
C GLN A 635 -0.90 -20.38 18.46
N PRO A 636 -1.50 -19.44 17.71
CA PRO A 636 -0.98 -18.09 17.59
C PRO A 636 -1.00 -17.36 18.95
N PRO A 637 -0.24 -16.26 19.09
CA PRO A 637 -0.33 -15.39 20.27
C PRO A 637 -1.76 -14.90 20.50
N GLU A 638 -2.06 -14.44 21.71
CA GLU A 638 -3.37 -13.87 22.05
C GLU A 638 -3.79 -12.80 21.03
N ILE A 639 -5.00 -12.98 20.49
CA ILE A 639 -5.50 -12.23 19.34
C ILE A 639 -6.45 -11.15 19.84
N LEU A 640 -6.07 -9.90 19.59
CA LEU A 640 -6.93 -8.76 19.85
C LEU A 640 -7.49 -8.28 18.51
N VAL A 641 -8.78 -7.95 18.48
CA VAL A 641 -9.42 -7.38 17.29
C VAL A 641 -9.41 -5.86 17.38
N ASN A 642 -8.44 -5.25 16.67
CA ASN A 642 -8.20 -3.81 16.72
C ASN A 642 -9.28 -3.01 15.97
N ASN A 643 -9.73 -3.51 14.81
CA ASN A 643 -10.69 -2.82 13.95
C ASN A 643 -11.51 -3.84 13.14
N VAL A 644 -12.79 -3.54 12.96
CA VAL A 644 -13.74 -4.35 12.16
C VAL A 644 -14.45 -3.40 11.22
N VAL A 645 -14.53 -3.68 9.92
CA VAL A 645 -15.23 -2.83 8.95
C VAL A 645 -15.97 -3.71 7.95
N ALA A 646 -17.24 -3.37 7.69
CA ALA A 646 -18.03 -3.96 6.63
C ALA A 646 -18.04 -3.05 5.39
N ASP A 647 -18.19 -3.64 4.21
CA ASP A 647 -18.51 -2.86 3.02
C ASP A 647 -19.96 -2.31 3.10
N PRO A 648 -20.34 -1.30 2.29
CA PRO A 648 -21.67 -0.71 2.38
C PRO A 648 -22.84 -1.69 2.12
N ALA A 649 -22.62 -2.73 1.31
CA ALA A 649 -23.64 -3.77 1.09
C ALA A 649 -23.67 -4.82 2.21
N PHE A 650 -22.67 -4.79 3.10
CA PHE A 650 -22.40 -5.78 4.13
C PHE A 650 -22.31 -7.21 3.57
N THR A 651 -21.60 -7.34 2.45
CA THR A 651 -21.22 -8.62 1.82
C THR A 651 -19.94 -9.17 2.45
N TYR A 652 -18.97 -8.30 2.75
CA TYR A 652 -17.69 -8.66 3.37
C TYR A 652 -17.52 -7.93 4.69
N LEU A 653 -16.95 -8.63 5.66
CA LEU A 653 -16.52 -8.09 6.95
C LEU A 653 -15.00 -8.30 7.08
N VAL A 654 -14.25 -7.22 7.18
CA VAL A 654 -12.80 -7.23 7.32
C VAL A 654 -12.43 -6.96 8.77
N VAL A 655 -11.61 -7.84 9.34
CA VAL A 655 -11.21 -7.84 10.74
C VAL A 655 -9.70 -7.72 10.81
N LEU A 656 -9.21 -6.69 11.49
CA LEU A 656 -7.79 -6.41 11.69
C LEU A 656 -7.36 -6.75 13.11
N THR A 657 -6.20 -7.39 13.25
CA THR A 657 -5.74 -7.91 14.55
C THR A 657 -4.40 -7.36 15.01
N SER A 658 -4.08 -7.58 16.28
CA SER A 658 -2.77 -7.32 16.89
C SER A 658 -1.65 -8.24 16.38
N VAL A 659 -1.98 -9.36 15.73
CA VAL A 659 -1.04 -10.43 15.35
C VAL A 659 -0.77 -10.49 13.85
N ASN A 660 -0.84 -9.36 13.15
CA ASN A 660 -0.58 -9.26 11.70
C ASN A 660 -1.50 -10.15 10.84
N ILE A 661 -2.73 -10.40 11.28
CA ILE A 661 -3.72 -11.15 10.51
C ILE A 661 -4.85 -10.22 10.11
N THR A 662 -5.06 -10.08 8.81
CA THR A 662 -6.30 -9.56 8.21
C THR A 662 -7.21 -10.74 7.95
N ALA A 663 -8.31 -10.85 8.68
CA ALA A 663 -9.36 -11.83 8.41
C ALA A 663 -10.47 -11.21 7.57
N ILE A 664 -10.93 -11.93 6.56
CA ILE A 664 -12.03 -11.52 5.68
C ILE A 664 -13.12 -12.56 5.81
N TRP A 665 -14.29 -12.13 6.25
CA TRP A 665 -15.49 -12.96 6.34
C TRP A 665 -16.50 -12.51 5.30
N LYS A 666 -17.31 -13.45 4.81
CA LYS A 666 -18.34 -13.21 3.81
C LYS A 666 -19.70 -13.54 4.41
N LYS A 667 -20.65 -12.64 4.27
CA LYS A 667 -22.03 -12.87 4.67
C LYS A 667 -22.64 -13.98 3.78
N SER A 668 -23.22 -15.00 4.42
CA SER A 668 -23.88 -16.15 3.78
C SER A 668 -25.14 -15.77 3.02
#